data_AF-C7M644-F1
#
_entry.id   AF-C7M644-F1
#
_cell.length_a   1.000
_cell.length_b   1.000
_cell.length_c   1.000
_cell.angle_alpha   90.00
_cell.angle_beta   90.00
_cell.angle_gamma   90.00
#
_symmetry.space_group_name_H-M   'P 1'
#
loop_
_entity.id
_entity.type
_entity.pdbx_description
1 polymer ?
#
loop_
_entity_poly.entity_id
_entity_poly.type
_entity_poly.pdbx_seq_one_letter_code
_entity_poly.pdbx_strand_id
1 'polypeptide(L)'
;MKHILRYLLWLCLSIEVANAQTNIQSVIALFAEKPSVEWAPPIPNSPSMLVQWQARTTSKEFRSFVGYYQEHFVGVISFDKQQLSGEVFYRGKSYVLGTSPQGMLTVEAVTDEHDCGTSSLGKQALTARNFFPEGNEDKNDPPIEQPEIYNSLYPKALIHTDGVFRHYRLAIPVDYSIYNSAYFNRNVNKIKTFWYATVAFMNELYRNDVGVDFTLVDDEALIFTTEENHLFRRREAANEVVNNGTITLNKKYDPKKYDLAVILTDYRENYNGLAAVYAVYEQHNKANAAARPIKPSTIAHEIGHMFGADHTFSNGGQYSSKTETGSGQSIMSYGHEHPRDFFSLVSLQEIRKFLGNSMAYYADEARTQEAGKRVEGTGSNLVYGIKSNNRPPVLDKTHLKKTYTIPEDTYFQFYLNATDPEGDALTYIAHPADRRFHSTKSNARFITYKGKSDGNIRFETTWFESERNTFVPIGAADSYKEGTFTFWLAAADHNKDNSNHVVKYDVEEVQVKIVKGKPFEIQNFDNGSREQNKTYKGGQTILLHWQVDEAIFTKDSKVRILLSTDSGKTYKYVLKKEVANNGTCQVELPNISVGTTRGHFGKQRGQGIIKIEVIDGLAYALSCTKPYHVGGFMIQKDPTKPETTPEPEPQPNPRPNPQPNPQPQPSPQPQPQPQPSPSDSSDSSTLPNATAIIYNAVSTTNPGNYFKIENADEDRPISVLIFDEMGLKVYENNYYGKNGEVFRGYSNLKTISNKPLAGTYFYIVTYYKDGNLEEKKGFLYVR
;
A
#
# COMPACT_ATOMS: atom_id res chain seq x y z
N MET A 1 14.08 16.45 40.44
CA MET A 1 12.71 16.04 40.86
C MET A 1 11.62 16.46 39.87
N LYS A 2 11.53 17.73 39.42
CA LYS A 2 10.50 18.17 38.42
C LYS A 2 10.60 17.50 37.04
N HIS A 3 11.79 17.04 36.61
CA HIS A 3 11.96 16.32 35.34
C HIS A 3 11.63 14.82 35.41
N ILE A 4 11.72 14.22 36.60
CA ILE A 4 11.37 12.81 36.83
C ILE A 4 9.83 12.66 36.90
N LEU A 5 9.13 13.67 37.43
CA LEU A 5 7.67 13.72 37.40
C LEU A 5 7.10 13.84 35.97
N ARG A 6 7.80 14.53 35.06
CA ARG A 6 7.39 14.64 33.64
C ARG A 6 7.57 13.32 32.87
N TYR A 7 8.61 12.56 33.17
CA TYR A 7 8.82 11.23 32.59
C TYR A 7 7.84 10.17 33.12
N LEU A 8 7.45 10.27 34.40
CA LEU A 8 6.39 9.43 34.97
C LEU A 8 5.00 9.78 34.40
N LEU A 9 4.69 11.06 34.12
CA LEU A 9 3.46 11.44 33.41
C LEU A 9 3.42 10.92 31.95
N TRP A 10 4.56 10.83 31.28
CA TRP A 10 4.65 10.23 29.93
C TRP A 10 4.47 8.71 29.94
N LEU A 11 4.92 8.01 30.98
CA LEU A 11 4.67 6.57 31.14
C LEU A 11 3.23 6.27 31.57
N CYS A 12 2.61 7.13 32.39
CA CYS A 12 1.23 6.97 32.84
C CYS A 12 0.18 7.23 31.74
N LEU A 13 0.48 8.06 30.73
CA LEU A 13 -0.41 8.21 29.56
C LEU A 13 -0.42 6.98 28.63
N SER A 14 0.55 6.06 28.78
CA SER A 14 0.64 4.81 28.02
C SER A 14 0.15 3.57 28.79
N ILE A 15 -0.26 3.72 30.06
CA ILE A 15 -0.77 2.60 30.88
C ILE A 15 -1.95 3.09 31.74
N GLU A 16 -3.12 3.25 31.12
CA GLU A 16 -4.41 3.09 31.80
C GLU A 16 -5.49 2.78 30.75
N VAL A 17 -5.88 1.51 30.67
CA VAL A 17 -7.05 1.07 29.91
C VAL A 17 -8.26 1.16 30.84
N ALA A 18 -8.91 2.32 30.85
CA ALA A 18 -10.35 2.52 31.08
C ALA A 18 -10.69 4.02 30.99
N ASN A 19 -11.24 4.46 29.86
CA ASN A 19 -11.97 5.73 29.71
C ASN A 19 -11.33 7.03 30.25
N ALA A 20 -10.00 7.19 30.19
CA ALA A 20 -9.42 8.53 30.29
C ALA A 20 -9.72 9.28 28.98
N GLN A 21 -10.75 10.14 28.98
CA GLN A 21 -11.07 10.98 27.84
C GLN A 21 -9.82 11.82 27.49
N THR A 22 -9.30 11.67 26.27
CA THR A 22 -8.12 12.42 25.82
C THR A 22 -8.53 13.81 25.36
N ASN A 23 -7.95 14.85 25.95
CA ASN A 23 -8.21 16.24 25.55
C ASN A 23 -7.63 16.50 24.15
N ILE A 24 -8.43 17.06 23.25
CA ILE A 24 -8.02 17.25 21.86
C ILE A 24 -6.85 18.22 21.70
N GLN A 25 -6.72 19.21 22.57
CA GLN A 25 -5.62 20.18 22.55
C GLN A 25 -4.27 19.51 22.78
N SER A 26 -4.22 18.50 23.65
CA SER A 26 -3.01 17.69 23.86
C SER A 26 -2.62 16.93 22.61
N VAL A 27 -3.61 16.40 21.87
CA VAL A 27 -3.35 15.71 20.60
C VAL A 27 -2.87 16.70 19.55
N ILE A 28 -3.61 17.80 19.33
CA ILE A 28 -3.26 18.85 18.36
C ILE A 28 -1.83 19.36 18.60
N ALA A 29 -1.43 19.60 19.86
CA ALA A 29 -0.08 20.04 20.20
C ALA A 29 1.02 19.05 19.76
N LEU A 30 0.74 17.73 19.71
CA LEU A 30 1.69 16.74 19.20
C LEU A 30 1.92 16.89 17.68
N PHE A 31 0.88 17.31 16.95
CA PHE A 31 0.90 17.46 15.50
C PHE A 31 1.25 18.88 15.04
N ALA A 32 1.14 19.89 15.92
CA ALA A 32 1.16 21.33 15.59
C ALA A 32 2.44 21.83 14.90
N GLU A 33 3.56 21.10 14.93
CA GLU A 33 4.85 21.58 14.41
C GLU A 33 5.70 20.52 13.68
N LYS A 34 5.25 19.26 13.63
CA LYS A 34 6.07 18.17 13.07
C LYS A 34 5.52 17.70 11.71
N PRO A 35 6.39 17.40 10.73
CA PRO A 35 5.98 16.77 9.48
C PRO A 35 5.74 15.26 9.65
N SER A 36 6.29 14.66 10.71
CA SER A 36 6.07 13.25 11.07
C SER A 36 5.85 13.11 12.58
N VAL A 37 4.87 12.29 12.97
CA VAL A 37 4.47 12.09 14.36
C VAL A 37 4.21 10.60 14.61
N GLU A 38 4.81 10.06 15.66
CA GLU A 38 4.42 8.75 16.20
C GLU A 38 3.30 8.94 17.22
N TRP A 39 2.12 8.42 16.91
CA TRP A 39 0.99 8.49 17.82
C TRP A 39 0.11 7.26 17.68
N ALA A 40 -0.27 6.70 18.82
CA ALA A 40 -1.19 5.58 18.86
C ALA A 40 -2.62 6.09 19.12
N PRO A 41 -3.55 5.93 18.16
CA PRO A 41 -4.95 6.19 18.40
C PRO A 41 -5.45 5.32 19.56
N PRO A 42 -6.21 5.88 20.52
CA PRO A 42 -6.72 5.13 21.67
C PRO A 42 -7.91 4.26 21.26
N ILE A 43 -7.66 3.26 20.41
CA ILE A 43 -8.67 2.32 19.95
C ILE A 43 -9.18 1.49 21.14
N PRO A 44 -10.50 1.44 21.40
CA PRO A 44 -11.05 0.71 22.53
C PRO A 44 -10.65 -0.78 22.53
N ASN A 45 -10.37 -1.31 23.73
CA ASN A 45 -10.08 -2.73 23.98
C ASN A 45 -8.93 -3.32 23.13
N SER A 46 -7.99 -2.48 22.69
CA SER A 46 -6.92 -2.87 21.76
C SER A 46 -5.53 -2.57 22.32
N PRO A 47 -4.50 -3.40 22.02
CA PRO A 47 -3.11 -3.00 22.21
C PRO A 47 -2.82 -1.68 21.49
N SER A 48 -1.93 -0.88 22.05
CA SER A 48 -1.47 0.37 21.42
C SER A 48 -0.85 0.07 20.05
N MET A 49 -1.43 0.64 18.99
CA MET A 49 -0.88 0.60 17.63
C MET A 49 -0.09 1.90 17.41
N LEU A 50 1.24 1.85 17.50
CA LEU A 50 2.06 3.04 17.27
C LEU A 50 2.10 3.37 15.76
N VAL A 51 1.27 4.32 15.34
CA VAL A 51 1.14 4.73 13.94
C VAL A 51 2.14 5.83 13.62
N GLN A 52 2.78 5.70 12.46
CA GLN A 52 3.65 6.70 11.85
C GLN A 52 2.80 7.65 11.00
N TRP A 53 2.49 8.83 11.54
CA TRP A 53 1.69 9.85 10.87
C TRP A 53 2.57 10.81 10.09
N GLN A 54 2.35 10.88 8.78
CA GLN A 54 3.09 11.75 7.87
C GLN A 54 2.18 12.86 7.34
N ALA A 55 2.64 14.11 7.41
CA ALA A 55 1.93 15.23 6.83
C ALA A 55 1.84 15.06 5.29
N ARG A 56 0.67 15.35 4.70
CA ARG A 56 0.48 15.34 3.24
C ARG A 56 0.29 16.71 2.61
N THR A 57 -0.09 17.72 3.39
CA THR A 57 -0.33 19.13 3.04
C THR A 57 -1.79 19.54 3.13
N THR A 58 -1.97 20.77 3.58
CA THR A 58 -3.22 21.42 3.99
C THR A 58 -3.07 22.94 3.94
N SER A 59 -4.20 23.63 3.99
CA SER A 59 -4.25 25.09 4.02
C SER A 59 -3.60 25.68 5.28
N LYS A 60 -3.60 27.02 5.36
CA LYS A 60 -3.07 27.76 6.52
C LYS A 60 -3.73 27.40 7.85
N GLU A 61 -4.96 26.86 7.83
CA GLU A 61 -5.77 26.64 9.03
C GLU A 61 -5.94 25.16 9.40
N PHE A 62 -5.86 24.27 8.42
CA PHE A 62 -6.07 22.83 8.62
C PHE A 62 -4.75 22.07 8.49
N ARG A 63 -4.63 20.87 9.07
CA ARG A 63 -3.47 19.97 8.95
C ARG A 63 -3.88 18.52 8.83
N SER A 64 -3.43 17.85 7.78
CA SER A 64 -3.82 16.47 7.46
C SER A 64 -2.61 15.57 7.39
N PHE A 65 -2.81 14.37 7.93
CA PHE A 65 -1.80 13.35 8.07
C PHE A 65 -2.34 12.02 7.58
N VAL A 66 -1.46 11.25 6.95
CA VAL A 66 -1.68 9.86 6.58
C VAL A 66 -0.89 8.98 7.55
N GLY A 67 -1.55 7.97 8.12
CA GLY A 67 -0.97 7.07 9.10
C GLY A 67 -0.54 5.74 8.48
N TYR A 68 0.66 5.29 8.85
CA TYR A 68 1.17 3.97 8.50
C TYR A 68 1.53 3.14 9.73
N TYR A 69 1.22 1.85 9.69
CA TYR A 69 1.67 0.87 10.68
C TYR A 69 2.35 -0.28 9.95
N GLN A 70 3.62 -0.53 10.26
CA GLN A 70 4.43 -1.56 9.56
C GLN A 70 4.40 -1.37 8.04
N GLU A 71 4.60 -0.14 7.56
CA GLU A 71 4.53 0.26 6.14
C GLU A 71 3.14 0.11 5.47
N HIS A 72 2.11 -0.34 6.19
CA HIS A 72 0.74 -0.41 5.68
C HIS A 72 -0.03 0.85 6.04
N PHE A 73 -0.78 1.40 5.08
CA PHE A 73 -1.72 2.47 5.35
C PHE A 73 -2.76 1.99 6.36
N VAL A 74 -2.99 2.81 7.39
CA VAL A 74 -3.97 2.52 8.44
C VAL A 74 -4.97 3.64 8.64
N GLY A 75 -4.87 4.76 7.92
CA GLY A 75 -5.88 5.81 8.03
C GLY A 75 -5.40 7.21 7.76
N VAL A 76 -6.31 8.15 7.94
CA VAL A 76 -6.08 9.59 7.79
C VAL A 76 -6.69 10.34 8.96
N ILE A 77 -6.07 11.46 9.32
CA ILE A 77 -6.60 12.41 10.28
C ILE A 77 -6.37 13.83 9.77
N SER A 78 -7.28 14.72 10.11
CA SER A 78 -7.19 16.14 9.83
C SER A 78 -7.59 16.96 11.05
N PHE A 79 -6.88 18.07 11.25
CA PHE A 79 -6.97 18.92 12.42
C PHE A 79 -7.20 20.38 12.02
N ASP A 80 -7.88 21.13 12.88
CA ASP A 80 -7.67 22.57 13.01
C ASP A 80 -7.16 22.89 14.43
N LYS A 81 -7.32 24.13 14.91
CA LYS A 81 -6.90 24.53 16.26
C LYS A 81 -7.76 23.92 17.39
N GLN A 82 -8.91 23.35 17.11
CA GLN A 82 -9.92 22.94 18.10
C GLN A 82 -10.53 21.54 17.85
N GLN A 83 -10.44 21.02 16.64
CA GLN A 83 -11.20 19.89 16.13
C GLN A 83 -10.28 18.90 15.41
N LEU A 84 -10.71 17.65 15.39
CA LEU A 84 -10.12 16.55 14.64
C LEU A 84 -11.23 15.77 13.94
N SER A 85 -10.97 15.36 12.70
CA SER A 85 -11.75 14.35 11.98
C SER A 85 -10.83 13.35 11.29
N GLY A 86 -11.20 12.08 11.23
CA GLY A 86 -10.42 11.08 10.52
C GLY A 86 -11.03 9.69 10.53
N GLU A 87 -10.38 8.77 9.81
CA GLU A 87 -10.67 7.34 9.79
C GLU A 87 -9.38 6.57 10.06
N VAL A 88 -9.45 5.57 10.95
CA VAL A 88 -8.37 4.62 11.22
C VAL A 88 -8.89 3.20 11.10
N PHE A 89 -8.17 2.36 10.39
CA PHE A 89 -8.41 0.94 10.28
C PHE A 89 -7.52 0.16 11.25
N TYR A 90 -8.12 -0.77 11.99
CA TYR A 90 -7.40 -1.68 12.89
C TYR A 90 -8.12 -3.02 13.03
N ARG A 91 -7.39 -4.13 12.83
CA ARG A 91 -7.85 -5.52 13.01
C ARG A 91 -9.22 -5.83 12.36
N GLY A 92 -9.41 -5.40 11.12
CA GLY A 92 -10.65 -5.68 10.39
C GLY A 92 -11.83 -4.77 10.77
N LYS A 93 -11.56 -3.60 11.37
CA LYS A 93 -12.57 -2.62 11.73
C LYS A 93 -12.10 -1.22 11.38
N SER A 94 -13.00 -0.41 10.81
CA SER A 94 -12.82 1.04 10.70
C SER A 94 -13.29 1.73 11.98
N TYR A 95 -12.55 2.75 12.39
CA TYR A 95 -12.85 3.64 13.50
C TYR A 95 -12.87 5.07 13.00
N VAL A 96 -13.93 5.81 13.29
CA VAL A 96 -14.01 7.25 13.01
C VAL A 96 -13.50 8.00 14.22
N LEU A 97 -12.55 8.90 13.99
CA LEU A 97 -12.01 9.78 15.00
C LEU A 97 -12.68 11.15 14.86
N GLY A 98 -13.09 11.72 15.99
CA GLY A 98 -13.80 12.98 16.05
C GLY A 98 -13.48 13.80 17.30
N THR A 99 -14.18 14.91 17.45
CA THR A 99 -14.12 15.76 18.64
C THR A 99 -15.53 15.95 19.21
N SER A 100 -15.68 15.72 20.50
CA SER A 100 -16.94 15.93 21.22
C SER A 100 -17.21 17.42 21.45
N PRO A 101 -18.44 17.82 21.79
CA PRO A 101 -18.74 19.20 22.17
C PRO A 101 -17.91 19.73 23.35
N GLN A 102 -17.38 18.83 24.20
CA GLN A 102 -16.52 19.17 25.33
C GLN A 102 -15.02 19.27 24.97
N GLY A 103 -14.66 19.12 23.69
CA GLY A 103 -13.27 19.17 23.24
C GLY A 103 -12.48 17.89 23.55
N MET A 104 -13.17 16.75 23.67
CA MET A 104 -12.55 15.45 23.92
C MET A 104 -12.49 14.63 22.63
N LEU A 105 -11.41 13.86 22.44
CA LEU A 105 -11.30 12.92 21.33
C LEU A 105 -12.39 11.84 21.43
N THR A 106 -13.12 11.64 20.34
CA THR A 106 -14.05 10.52 20.18
C THR A 106 -13.45 9.48 19.23
N VAL A 107 -13.62 8.20 19.55
CA VAL A 107 -13.20 7.07 18.72
C VAL A 107 -14.37 6.10 18.67
N GLU A 108 -15.03 6.06 17.53
CA GLU A 108 -16.25 5.27 17.35
C GLU A 108 -15.98 4.17 16.31
N ALA A 109 -16.22 2.91 16.70
CA ALA A 109 -16.18 1.82 15.75
C ALA A 109 -17.34 1.99 14.75
N VAL A 110 -17.05 1.91 13.46
CA VAL A 110 -18.09 1.92 12.44
C VAL A 110 -18.77 0.56 12.48
N THR A 111 -19.98 0.51 13.03
CA THR A 111 -20.81 -0.70 13.09
C THR A 111 -21.87 -0.75 11.99
N ASP A 112 -22.01 0.34 11.22
CA ASP A 112 -23.02 0.41 10.17
C ASP A 112 -22.62 -0.43 8.95
N GLU A 113 -23.35 -1.53 8.77
CA GLU A 113 -23.32 -2.51 7.66
C GLU A 113 -23.96 -1.97 6.37
N HIS A 114 -24.18 -0.65 6.27
CA HIS A 114 -24.96 -0.09 5.19
C HIS A 114 -24.08 0.20 3.96
N ASP A 115 -24.21 -0.68 2.98
CA ASP A 115 -23.58 -0.68 1.66
C ASP A 115 -23.83 0.60 0.85
N CYS A 116 -23.23 0.73 -0.35
CA CYS A 116 -23.64 1.75 -1.32
C CYS A 116 -24.88 1.30 -2.12
N GLY A 117 -25.62 2.25 -2.68
CA GLY A 117 -26.89 1.95 -3.36
C GLY A 117 -26.74 1.53 -4.80
N THR A 118 -26.98 0.25 -5.12
CA THR A 118 -27.87 -0.26 -6.20
C THR A 118 -28.12 -1.76 -5.99
N SER A 119 -28.48 -2.16 -4.76
CA SER A 119 -28.88 -3.53 -4.45
C SER A 119 -30.37 -3.58 -4.06
N SER A 120 -31.16 -4.25 -4.90
CA SER A 120 -32.60 -4.52 -4.80
C SER A 120 -33.59 -3.41 -5.22
N LEU A 121 -34.08 -3.53 -6.46
CA LEU A 121 -35.49 -3.24 -6.76
C LEU A 121 -36.34 -4.10 -5.82
N GLY A 122 -36.93 -3.48 -4.81
CA GLY A 122 -38.03 -4.05 -4.04
C GLY A 122 -39.19 -4.40 -4.97
N LYS A 123 -39.78 -5.58 -4.76
CA LYS A 123 -40.97 -6.08 -5.46
C LYS A 123 -42.11 -5.05 -5.45
N GLN A 124 -42.35 -4.38 -6.58
CA GLN A 124 -43.66 -4.24 -7.26
C GLN A 124 -43.63 -3.12 -8.31
N ALA A 125 -43.42 -3.49 -9.57
CA ALA A 125 -44.31 -3.22 -10.70
C ALA A 125 -43.65 -3.76 -11.97
N LEU A 126 -44.10 -4.94 -12.39
CA LEU A 126 -43.91 -5.46 -13.72
C LEU A 126 -44.43 -4.42 -14.73
N THR A 127 -43.54 -3.83 -15.52
CA THR A 127 -43.69 -3.50 -16.97
C THR A 127 -42.67 -2.44 -17.39
N ALA A 128 -41.41 -2.88 -17.59
CA ALA A 128 -40.58 -2.45 -18.73
C ALA A 128 -39.18 -3.08 -18.60
N ARG A 129 -38.94 -4.07 -19.47
CA ARG A 129 -37.64 -4.57 -19.92
C ARG A 129 -36.83 -5.43 -18.95
N ASN A 130 -37.04 -6.75 -19.05
CA ASN A 130 -35.93 -7.71 -19.00
C ASN A 130 -34.87 -7.28 -20.04
N PHE A 131 -33.70 -6.86 -19.59
CA PHE A 131 -32.43 -6.99 -20.31
C PHE A 131 -31.56 -7.76 -19.32
N PHE A 132 -31.53 -9.09 -19.31
CA PHE A 132 -30.86 -9.93 -20.30
C PHE A 132 -31.66 -11.23 -20.57
N PRO A 133 -31.76 -11.70 -21.84
CA PRO A 133 -32.45 -12.95 -22.17
C PRO A 133 -31.61 -14.22 -22.02
N GLU A 134 -30.35 -14.14 -21.61
CA GLU A 134 -29.42 -15.28 -21.75
C GLU A 134 -29.10 -15.93 -20.40
N GLY A 135 -29.02 -17.26 -20.39
CA GLY A 135 -28.92 -18.07 -19.18
C GLY A 135 -27.68 -17.82 -18.31
N ASN A 136 -27.51 -18.62 -17.27
CA ASN A 136 -26.37 -18.53 -16.35
C ASN A 136 -25.12 -19.19 -16.97
N GLU A 137 -24.62 -18.64 -18.08
CA GLU A 137 -23.52 -19.19 -18.87
C GLU A 137 -22.38 -18.18 -19.03
N ASP A 138 -21.14 -18.65 -18.90
CA ASP A 138 -19.91 -17.84 -18.96
C ASP A 138 -19.77 -17.03 -20.27
N LYS A 139 -20.38 -17.49 -21.36
CA LYS A 139 -20.38 -16.80 -22.66
C LYS A 139 -21.03 -15.41 -22.63
N ASN A 140 -21.85 -15.13 -21.62
CA ASN A 140 -22.59 -13.88 -21.46
C ASN A 140 -21.74 -12.78 -20.79
N ASP A 141 -20.54 -13.13 -20.31
CA ASP A 141 -19.54 -12.22 -19.81
C ASP A 141 -18.33 -12.25 -20.74
N PRO A 142 -18.40 -11.55 -21.90
CA PRO A 142 -17.34 -11.61 -22.89
C PRO A 142 -16.01 -11.11 -22.31
N PRO A 143 -14.87 -11.63 -22.82
CA PRO A 143 -13.55 -11.17 -22.42
C PRO A 143 -13.41 -9.66 -22.65
N ILE A 144 -12.48 -9.04 -21.93
CA ILE A 144 -12.25 -7.60 -22.05
C ILE A 144 -11.74 -7.29 -23.45
N GLU A 145 -12.60 -6.69 -24.25
CA GLU A 145 -12.24 -6.21 -25.58
C GLU A 145 -11.28 -5.03 -25.47
N GLN A 146 -10.21 -5.10 -26.27
CA GLN A 146 -9.31 -3.97 -26.45
C GLN A 146 -10.11 -2.82 -27.09
N PRO A 147 -10.20 -1.65 -26.45
CA PRO A 147 -10.90 -0.51 -27.02
C PRO A 147 -10.20 -0.01 -28.28
N GLU A 148 -10.92 0.73 -29.12
CA GLU A 148 -10.26 1.55 -30.14
C GLU A 148 -9.27 2.49 -29.44
N ILE A 149 -8.03 2.51 -29.91
CA ILE A 149 -6.95 3.26 -29.27
C ILE A 149 -6.91 4.68 -29.82
N TYR A 150 -7.01 5.66 -28.92
CA TYR A 150 -6.99 7.09 -29.24
C TYR A 150 -5.78 7.80 -28.65
N ASN A 151 -5.68 7.87 -27.32
CA ASN A 151 -4.57 8.54 -26.62
C ASN A 151 -3.59 7.58 -25.95
N SER A 152 -3.92 6.28 -25.86
CA SER A 152 -3.08 5.33 -25.12
C SER A 152 -1.68 5.22 -25.72
N LEU A 153 -0.65 5.43 -24.89
CA LEU A 153 0.76 5.34 -25.28
C LEU A 153 1.20 3.89 -25.55
N TYR A 154 0.52 2.92 -24.93
CA TYR A 154 0.84 1.50 -25.00
C TYR A 154 -0.40 0.72 -25.46
N PRO A 155 -0.66 0.64 -26.78
CA PRO A 155 -1.90 0.06 -27.33
C PRO A 155 -2.19 -1.39 -26.93
N LYS A 156 -1.16 -2.15 -26.52
CA LYS A 156 -1.28 -3.55 -26.10
C LYS A 156 -1.43 -3.73 -24.59
N ALA A 157 -1.30 -2.66 -23.80
CA ALA A 157 -1.43 -2.75 -22.35
C ALA A 157 -2.89 -2.97 -21.95
N LEU A 158 -3.13 -3.84 -20.96
CA LEU A 158 -4.48 -4.06 -20.41
C LEU A 158 -4.99 -2.84 -19.64
N ILE A 159 -4.11 -2.20 -18.86
CA ILE A 159 -4.42 -0.95 -18.16
C ILE A 159 -3.86 0.20 -18.99
N HIS A 160 -4.76 0.92 -19.67
CA HIS A 160 -4.36 1.98 -20.59
C HIS A 160 -3.80 3.22 -19.87
N THR A 161 -2.88 3.92 -20.52
CA THR A 161 -2.40 5.21 -20.02
C THR A 161 -2.01 6.11 -21.19
N ASP A 162 -2.39 7.38 -21.09
CA ASP A 162 -1.94 8.45 -21.97
C ASP A 162 -0.72 9.20 -21.38
N GLY A 163 -0.24 8.75 -20.22
CA GLY A 163 0.89 9.32 -19.50
C GLY A 163 0.58 10.65 -18.81
N VAL A 164 -0.70 11.00 -18.59
CA VAL A 164 -1.09 12.30 -18.01
C VAL A 164 -1.56 12.13 -16.56
N PHE A 165 -0.92 12.87 -15.64
CA PHE A 165 -1.34 13.03 -14.25
C PHE A 165 -2.40 14.11 -14.18
N ARG A 166 -3.59 13.82 -13.65
CA ARG A 166 -4.74 14.74 -13.75
C ARG A 166 -5.09 15.36 -12.40
N HIS A 167 -5.33 16.66 -12.38
CA HIS A 167 -5.72 17.41 -11.19
C HIS A 167 -7.20 17.81 -11.27
N TYR A 168 -7.99 17.32 -10.33
CA TYR A 168 -9.41 17.65 -10.17
C TYR A 168 -9.62 18.60 -8.99
N ARG A 169 -10.37 19.67 -9.20
CA ARG A 169 -10.92 20.49 -8.10
C ARG A 169 -12.18 19.80 -7.57
N LEU A 170 -12.08 19.22 -6.38
CA LEU A 170 -13.16 18.47 -5.73
C LEU A 170 -13.95 19.40 -4.79
N ALA A 171 -15.23 19.58 -5.08
CA ALA A 171 -16.18 20.19 -4.16
C ALA A 171 -16.92 19.11 -3.37
N ILE A 172 -17.21 19.37 -2.09
CA ILE A 172 -17.98 18.45 -1.24
C ILE A 172 -19.14 19.25 -0.61
N PRO A 173 -20.16 19.65 -1.39
CA PRO A 173 -21.23 20.50 -0.90
C PRO A 173 -21.95 19.88 0.31
N VAL A 174 -22.21 20.68 1.34
CA VAL A 174 -22.97 20.24 2.53
C VAL A 174 -24.37 20.81 2.47
N ASP A 175 -25.34 19.98 2.12
CA ASP A 175 -26.75 20.35 2.18
C ASP A 175 -27.17 20.67 3.63
N TYR A 176 -28.14 21.57 3.79
CA TYR A 176 -28.63 21.95 5.11
C TYR A 176 -29.10 20.76 5.95
N SER A 177 -29.68 19.74 5.31
CA SER A 177 -30.13 18.54 6.01
C SER A 177 -29.01 17.89 6.83
N ILE A 178 -27.77 17.89 6.30
CA ILE A 178 -26.57 17.36 6.92
C ILE A 178 -25.86 18.40 7.80
N TYR A 179 -25.80 19.67 7.38
CA TYR A 179 -25.29 20.76 8.23
C TYR A 179 -26.02 20.81 9.58
N ASN A 180 -27.35 20.71 9.57
CA ASN A 180 -28.23 20.69 10.74
C ASN A 180 -28.56 19.26 11.23
N SER A 181 -27.60 18.34 11.15
CA SER A 181 -27.73 16.98 11.69
C SER A 181 -26.69 16.70 12.78
N ALA A 182 -26.81 15.55 13.44
CA ALA A 182 -25.82 15.08 14.41
C ALA A 182 -24.40 14.93 13.83
N TYR A 183 -24.26 14.75 12.51
CA TYR A 183 -22.96 14.65 11.85
C TYR A 183 -22.11 15.89 12.08
N PHE A 184 -22.68 17.08 11.83
CA PHE A 184 -21.92 18.34 11.92
C PHE A 184 -22.42 19.33 12.97
N ASN A 185 -23.64 19.20 13.48
CA ASN A 185 -24.21 20.08 14.52
C ASN A 185 -23.99 21.57 14.22
N ARG A 186 -24.18 21.98 12.97
CA ARG A 186 -23.99 23.35 12.48
C ARG A 186 -22.55 23.90 12.67
N ASN A 187 -21.56 23.02 12.75
CA ASN A 187 -20.17 23.39 12.97
C ASN A 187 -19.36 23.33 11.66
N VAL A 188 -19.05 24.51 11.11
CA VAL A 188 -18.26 24.68 9.87
C VAL A 188 -16.85 24.08 9.99
N ASN A 189 -16.20 24.20 11.14
CA ASN A 189 -14.86 23.65 11.35
C ASN A 189 -14.86 22.11 11.35
N LYS A 190 -15.93 21.49 11.88
CA LYS A 190 -16.11 20.03 11.80
C LYS A 190 -16.33 19.57 10.36
N ILE A 191 -17.03 20.37 9.55
CA ILE A 191 -17.18 20.12 8.10
C ILE A 191 -15.83 20.20 7.39
N LYS A 192 -15.07 21.29 7.62
CA LYS A 192 -13.77 21.48 6.96
C LYS A 192 -12.75 20.42 7.37
N THR A 193 -12.65 20.05 8.65
CA THR A 193 -11.75 18.94 9.05
C THR A 193 -12.13 17.63 8.35
N PHE A 194 -13.43 17.33 8.19
CA PHE A 194 -13.89 16.17 7.41
C PHE A 194 -13.53 16.28 5.91
N TRP A 195 -13.72 17.44 5.28
CA TRP A 195 -13.31 17.67 3.88
C TRP A 195 -11.81 17.42 3.67
N TYR A 196 -10.96 17.96 4.54
CA TYR A 196 -9.51 17.78 4.43
C TYR A 196 -9.08 16.33 4.70
N ALA A 197 -9.70 15.64 5.67
CA ALA A 197 -9.46 14.21 5.88
C ALA A 197 -9.89 13.39 4.64
N THR A 198 -11.01 13.75 4.01
CA THR A 198 -11.49 13.12 2.78
C THR A 198 -10.48 13.26 1.66
N VAL A 199 -10.01 14.49 1.38
CA VAL A 199 -9.02 14.72 0.30
C VAL A 199 -7.69 14.04 0.60
N ALA A 200 -7.26 13.98 1.86
CA ALA A 200 -6.06 13.23 2.23
C ALA A 200 -6.18 11.73 1.92
N PHE A 201 -7.33 11.12 2.23
CA PHE A 201 -7.60 9.71 1.87
C PHE A 201 -7.64 9.52 0.35
N MET A 202 -8.38 10.39 -0.34
CA MET A 202 -8.50 10.36 -1.80
C MET A 202 -7.15 10.40 -2.49
N ASN A 203 -6.27 11.33 -2.08
CA ASN A 203 -4.96 11.48 -2.69
C ASN A 203 -4.00 10.35 -2.33
N GLU A 204 -4.14 9.70 -1.17
CA GLU A 204 -3.38 8.50 -0.85
C GLU A 204 -3.79 7.30 -1.72
N LEU A 205 -5.05 7.24 -2.17
CA LEU A 205 -5.56 6.17 -3.02
C LEU A 205 -5.35 6.46 -4.52
N TYR A 206 -5.88 7.57 -5.01
CA TYR A 206 -5.98 7.86 -6.45
C TYR A 206 -4.66 8.31 -7.07
N ARG A 207 -3.74 8.92 -6.31
CA ARG A 207 -2.41 9.23 -6.84
C ARG A 207 -1.62 7.94 -7.07
N ASN A 208 -1.68 7.03 -6.10
CA ASN A 208 -0.92 5.77 -6.10
C ASN A 208 -1.44 4.76 -7.12
N ASP A 209 -2.76 4.70 -7.35
CA ASP A 209 -3.35 3.66 -8.21
C ASP A 209 -3.87 4.18 -9.56
N VAL A 210 -4.31 5.44 -9.63
CA VAL A 210 -5.04 5.98 -10.80
C VAL A 210 -4.28 7.11 -11.50
N GLY A 211 -3.25 7.72 -10.89
CA GLY A 211 -2.58 8.90 -11.44
C GLY A 211 -3.48 10.14 -11.47
N VAL A 212 -4.34 10.27 -10.45
CA VAL A 212 -5.26 11.40 -10.25
C VAL A 212 -5.01 12.05 -8.91
N ASP A 213 -5.04 13.37 -8.89
CA ASP A 213 -4.95 14.20 -7.70
C ASP A 213 -6.21 15.06 -7.52
N PHE A 214 -6.57 15.30 -6.27
CA PHE A 214 -7.67 16.17 -5.88
C PHE A 214 -7.17 17.36 -5.08
N THR A 215 -7.58 18.55 -5.53
CA THR A 215 -7.48 19.80 -4.76
C THR A 215 -8.86 20.13 -4.19
N LEU A 216 -8.94 20.35 -2.87
CA LEU A 216 -10.20 20.74 -2.23
C LEU A 216 -10.66 22.13 -2.70
N VAL A 217 -11.93 22.25 -3.07
CA VAL A 217 -12.60 23.56 -3.19
C VAL A 217 -13.04 23.99 -1.80
N ASP A 218 -12.13 24.63 -1.05
CA ASP A 218 -12.40 25.17 0.29
C ASP A 218 -13.13 26.52 0.18
N ASP A 219 -14.43 26.46 -0.09
CA ASP A 219 -15.32 27.61 -0.24
C ASP A 219 -16.56 27.42 0.66
N GLU A 220 -16.77 28.30 1.63
CA GLU A 220 -17.90 28.21 2.57
C GLU A 220 -19.27 28.39 1.88
N ALA A 221 -19.31 28.94 0.65
CA ALA A 221 -20.53 28.98 -0.15
C ALA A 221 -21.06 27.58 -0.53
N LEU A 222 -20.25 26.52 -0.35
CA LEU A 222 -20.66 25.13 -0.49
C LEU A 222 -21.34 24.56 0.78
N ILE A 223 -21.42 25.33 1.86
CA ILE A 223 -22.08 24.93 3.12
C ILE A 223 -23.44 25.64 3.21
N PHE A 224 -24.51 24.90 2.95
CA PHE A 224 -25.86 25.45 2.92
C PHE A 224 -26.45 25.52 4.34
N THR A 225 -26.46 26.72 4.93
CA THR A 225 -26.74 26.91 6.37
C THR A 225 -28.19 27.25 6.73
N THR A 226 -29.08 27.43 5.74
CA THR A 226 -30.50 27.73 5.95
C THR A 226 -31.43 26.77 5.20
N GLU A 227 -32.64 26.58 5.73
CA GLU A 227 -33.63 25.68 5.14
C GLU A 227 -34.10 26.15 3.75
N GLU A 228 -34.21 27.46 3.55
CA GLU A 228 -34.55 28.07 2.24
C GLU A 228 -33.51 27.77 1.15
N ASN A 229 -32.26 27.51 1.54
CA ASN A 229 -31.15 27.25 0.62
C ASN A 229 -30.79 25.77 0.50
N HIS A 230 -31.67 24.84 0.90
CA HIS A 230 -31.46 23.43 0.60
C HIS A 230 -31.11 23.21 -0.87
N LEU A 231 -30.14 22.34 -1.11
CA LEU A 231 -29.99 21.71 -2.41
C LEU A 231 -31.15 20.74 -2.63
N PHE A 232 -31.46 19.91 -1.63
CA PHE A 232 -32.52 18.91 -1.70
C PHE A 232 -33.35 18.86 -0.41
N ARG A 233 -34.63 18.49 -0.52
CA ARG A 233 -35.46 18.30 0.66
C ARG A 233 -34.88 17.18 1.52
N ARG A 234 -35.00 17.30 2.84
CA ARG A 234 -34.60 16.24 3.74
C ARG A 234 -35.36 14.96 3.38
N ARG A 235 -34.65 13.84 3.27
CA ARG A 235 -35.14 12.52 2.89
C ARG A 235 -35.71 12.47 1.46
N GLU A 236 -35.23 13.32 0.56
CA GLU A 236 -35.41 13.14 -0.88
C GLU A 236 -34.86 11.77 -1.30
N ALA A 237 -35.42 11.16 -2.35
CA ALA A 237 -34.92 9.88 -2.83
C ALA A 237 -33.49 10.06 -3.38
N ALA A 238 -32.55 9.19 -3.03
CA ALA A 238 -31.15 9.39 -3.44
C ALA A 238 -30.96 9.38 -4.97
N ASN A 239 -31.76 8.61 -5.72
CA ASN A 239 -31.77 8.69 -7.18
C ASN A 239 -32.15 10.09 -7.69
N GLU A 240 -33.10 10.78 -7.05
CA GLU A 240 -33.47 12.15 -7.42
C GLU A 240 -32.35 13.13 -7.09
N VAL A 241 -31.69 12.95 -5.95
CA VAL A 241 -30.51 13.75 -5.56
C VAL A 241 -29.39 13.58 -6.59
N VAL A 242 -29.07 12.34 -6.97
CA VAL A 242 -28.00 12.02 -7.91
C VAL A 242 -28.33 12.49 -9.32
N ASN A 243 -29.51 12.16 -9.85
CA ASN A 243 -29.91 12.54 -11.21
C ASN A 243 -29.95 14.06 -11.43
N ASN A 244 -30.29 14.82 -10.38
CA ASN A 244 -30.39 16.27 -10.45
C ASN A 244 -29.19 17.00 -9.81
N GLY A 245 -28.18 16.28 -9.31
CA GLY A 245 -27.11 16.82 -8.48
C GLY A 245 -26.38 18.01 -9.12
N THR A 246 -25.92 17.83 -10.36
CA THR A 246 -25.22 18.87 -11.12
C THR A 246 -26.10 20.08 -11.43
N ILE A 247 -27.34 19.83 -11.87
CA ILE A 247 -28.28 20.90 -12.20
C ILE A 247 -28.62 21.73 -10.95
N THR A 248 -28.85 21.08 -9.82
CA THR A 248 -29.19 21.72 -8.56
C THR A 248 -28.03 22.51 -7.99
N LEU A 249 -26.82 21.93 -7.93
CA LEU A 249 -25.64 22.63 -7.44
C LEU A 249 -25.32 23.87 -8.30
N ASN A 250 -25.41 23.75 -9.63
CA ASN A 250 -25.09 24.84 -10.55
C ASN A 250 -26.04 26.04 -10.48
N LYS A 251 -27.25 25.88 -9.90
CA LYS A 251 -28.15 27.01 -9.62
C LYS A 251 -27.66 27.88 -8.46
N LYS A 252 -26.78 27.35 -7.61
CA LYS A 252 -26.35 27.98 -6.36
C LYS A 252 -24.84 28.22 -6.31
N TYR A 253 -24.05 27.49 -7.11
CA TYR A 253 -22.59 27.57 -7.13
C TYR A 253 -22.07 27.61 -8.57
N ASP A 254 -20.96 28.32 -8.80
CA ASP A 254 -20.42 28.51 -10.14
C ASP A 254 -19.84 27.18 -10.70
N PRO A 255 -20.37 26.63 -11.82
CA PRO A 255 -19.85 25.41 -12.43
C PRO A 255 -18.38 25.48 -12.85
N LYS A 256 -17.79 26.67 -13.01
CA LYS A 256 -16.38 26.83 -13.37
C LYS A 256 -15.43 26.66 -12.19
N LYS A 257 -15.92 26.71 -10.95
CA LYS A 257 -15.08 26.63 -9.73
C LYS A 257 -14.74 25.21 -9.31
N TYR A 258 -15.42 24.20 -9.84
CA TYR A 258 -15.20 22.80 -9.49
C TYR A 258 -15.19 21.89 -10.73
N ASP A 259 -14.50 20.76 -10.62
CA ASP A 259 -14.40 19.75 -11.68
C ASP A 259 -15.17 18.48 -11.33
N LEU A 260 -15.35 18.21 -10.04
CA LEU A 260 -16.06 17.06 -9.50
C LEU A 260 -16.75 17.46 -8.19
N ALA A 261 -17.93 16.91 -7.91
CA ALA A 261 -18.55 17.08 -6.61
C ALA A 261 -19.30 15.85 -6.09
N VAL A 262 -19.29 15.69 -4.77
CA VAL A 262 -20.12 14.71 -4.04
C VAL A 262 -20.95 15.46 -3.00
N ILE A 263 -22.27 15.42 -3.14
CA ILE A 263 -23.20 16.19 -2.31
C ILE A 263 -23.48 15.44 -1.01
N LEU A 264 -23.14 16.05 0.13
CA LEU A 264 -23.47 15.52 1.45
C LEU A 264 -24.91 15.89 1.81
N THR A 265 -25.79 14.90 1.81
CA THR A 265 -27.23 15.09 2.07
C THR A 265 -27.87 13.89 2.78
N ASP A 266 -28.95 14.14 3.52
CA ASP A 266 -29.77 13.10 4.15
C ASP A 266 -30.90 12.68 3.20
N TYR A 267 -30.69 11.60 2.46
CA TYR A 267 -31.69 10.98 1.59
C TYR A 267 -32.48 9.86 2.30
N ARG A 268 -33.53 9.34 1.66
CA ARG A 268 -34.46 8.37 2.28
C ARG A 268 -33.85 6.98 2.49
N GLU A 269 -33.08 6.50 1.54
CA GLU A 269 -32.55 5.14 1.49
C GLU A 269 -31.45 4.91 2.53
N ASN A 270 -31.26 3.65 2.94
CA ASN A 270 -30.39 3.32 4.07
C ASN A 270 -28.91 3.12 3.69
N TYR A 271 -28.56 3.08 2.40
CA TYR A 271 -27.16 2.99 1.96
C TYR A 271 -26.35 4.26 2.27
N ASN A 272 -25.02 4.19 2.28
CA ASN A 272 -24.16 5.31 2.68
C ASN A 272 -23.73 6.24 1.54
N GLY A 273 -23.86 5.80 0.28
CA GLY A 273 -23.63 6.62 -0.89
C GLY A 273 -24.32 6.07 -2.14
N LEU A 274 -24.43 6.93 -3.15
CA LEU A 274 -24.87 6.62 -4.50
C LEU A 274 -24.18 7.60 -5.47
N ALA A 275 -23.67 7.08 -6.59
CA ALA A 275 -23.08 7.87 -7.65
C ALA A 275 -23.52 7.38 -9.03
N ALA A 276 -23.65 8.33 -9.97
CA ALA A 276 -23.81 8.00 -11.38
C ALA A 276 -22.45 7.55 -11.95
N VAL A 277 -22.45 6.40 -12.62
CA VAL A 277 -21.23 5.84 -13.23
C VAL A 277 -20.77 6.72 -14.41
N TYR A 278 -19.45 6.90 -14.58
CA TYR A 278 -18.85 7.78 -15.61
C TYR A 278 -19.16 9.28 -15.47
N ALA A 279 -19.81 9.71 -14.39
CA ALA A 279 -20.22 11.09 -14.18
C ALA A 279 -19.08 12.10 -14.19
N VAL A 280 -17.86 11.70 -13.80
CA VAL A 280 -16.70 12.60 -13.73
C VAL A 280 -16.33 13.18 -15.09
N TYR A 281 -16.69 12.50 -16.18
CA TYR A 281 -16.25 12.85 -17.52
C TYR A 281 -17.18 13.82 -18.24
N GLU A 282 -18.35 14.13 -17.67
CA GLU A 282 -19.39 14.92 -18.33
C GLU A 282 -19.75 16.18 -17.54
N GLN A 283 -19.68 17.36 -18.18
CA GLN A 283 -19.96 18.65 -17.52
C GLN A 283 -21.36 18.71 -16.89
N HIS A 284 -22.32 18.00 -17.49
CA HIS A 284 -23.71 17.97 -17.02
C HIS A 284 -23.97 16.94 -15.91
N ASN A 285 -23.01 16.06 -15.60
CA ASN A 285 -23.14 15.01 -14.57
C ASN A 285 -22.07 15.08 -13.47
N LYS A 286 -21.08 15.98 -13.55
CA LYS A 286 -19.91 16.02 -12.65
C LYS A 286 -20.20 16.25 -11.15
N ALA A 287 -21.45 16.46 -10.74
CA ALA A 287 -21.90 16.46 -9.34
C ALA A 287 -23.02 15.44 -9.05
N ASN A 288 -23.25 14.47 -9.93
CA ASN A 288 -24.26 13.41 -9.77
C ASN A 288 -23.73 12.31 -8.85
N ALA A 289 -23.47 12.68 -7.60
CA ALA A 289 -23.11 11.78 -6.52
C ALA A 289 -23.58 12.35 -5.18
N ALA A 290 -24.01 11.46 -4.30
CA ALA A 290 -24.51 11.80 -2.98
C ALA A 290 -23.97 10.83 -1.94
N ALA A 291 -23.65 11.33 -0.75
CA ALA A 291 -23.15 10.49 0.34
C ALA A 291 -23.54 11.04 1.72
N ARG A 292 -23.58 10.16 2.70
CA ARG A 292 -23.55 10.56 4.11
C ARG A 292 -22.09 10.69 4.58
N PRO A 293 -21.75 11.66 5.45
CA PRO A 293 -20.38 11.87 5.90
C PRO A 293 -19.95 10.88 6.99
N ILE A 294 -20.09 9.57 6.71
CA ILE A 294 -19.72 8.51 7.66
C ILE A 294 -18.20 8.42 7.78
N LYS A 295 -17.52 8.26 6.64
CA LYS A 295 -16.06 8.10 6.58
C LYS A 295 -15.49 8.50 5.21
N PRO A 296 -14.24 9.01 5.15
CA PRO A 296 -13.53 9.31 3.91
C PRO A 296 -13.59 8.20 2.85
N SER A 297 -13.42 6.94 3.25
CA SER A 297 -13.42 5.81 2.32
C SER A 297 -14.75 5.62 1.57
N THR A 298 -15.90 6.03 2.14
CA THR A 298 -17.18 6.00 1.42
C THR A 298 -17.18 6.99 0.26
N ILE A 299 -16.68 8.22 0.46
CA ILE A 299 -16.59 9.21 -0.62
C ILE A 299 -15.65 8.73 -1.72
N ALA A 300 -14.56 8.05 -1.34
CA ALA A 300 -13.63 7.45 -2.29
C ALA A 300 -14.24 6.35 -3.16
N HIS A 301 -15.12 5.53 -2.57
CA HIS A 301 -15.90 4.52 -3.28
C HIS A 301 -16.85 5.15 -4.30
N GLU A 302 -17.64 6.15 -3.89
CA GLU A 302 -18.58 6.83 -4.80
C GLU A 302 -17.88 7.52 -5.96
N ILE A 303 -16.73 8.17 -5.70
CA ILE A 303 -15.92 8.75 -6.77
C ILE A 303 -15.40 7.66 -7.70
N GLY A 304 -15.14 6.45 -7.22
CA GLY A 304 -14.71 5.32 -8.05
C GLY A 304 -15.76 4.96 -9.10
N HIS A 305 -17.04 4.93 -8.71
CA HIS A 305 -18.16 4.82 -9.65
C HIS A 305 -18.20 5.99 -10.63
N MET A 306 -18.02 7.23 -10.16
CA MET A 306 -17.98 8.39 -11.06
C MET A 306 -16.86 8.28 -12.11
N PHE A 307 -15.76 7.61 -11.81
CA PHE A 307 -14.67 7.29 -12.74
C PHE A 307 -14.92 6.06 -13.64
N GLY A 308 -15.99 5.31 -13.39
CA GLY A 308 -16.44 4.21 -14.24
C GLY A 308 -16.25 2.81 -13.63
N ALA A 309 -15.71 2.70 -12.42
CA ALA A 309 -15.47 1.39 -11.80
C ALA A 309 -16.77 0.75 -11.32
N ASP A 310 -16.90 -0.55 -11.56
CA ASP A 310 -17.97 -1.37 -11.03
C ASP A 310 -17.62 -1.94 -9.65
N HIS A 311 -18.64 -2.45 -8.94
CA HIS A 311 -18.41 -3.26 -7.75
C HIS A 311 -17.60 -4.50 -8.06
N THR A 312 -16.75 -4.92 -7.14
CA THR A 312 -15.83 -6.05 -7.36
C THR A 312 -16.26 -7.37 -6.73
N PHE A 313 -17.22 -7.34 -5.80
CA PHE A 313 -17.41 -8.40 -4.83
C PHE A 313 -18.49 -9.40 -5.21
N SER A 314 -18.27 -10.65 -4.82
CA SER A 314 -19.06 -11.81 -5.25
C SER A 314 -20.51 -11.83 -4.75
N ASN A 315 -20.81 -11.17 -3.63
CA ASN A 315 -22.18 -11.07 -3.08
C ASN A 315 -22.94 -9.80 -3.54
N GLY A 316 -22.39 -9.00 -4.47
CA GLY A 316 -22.93 -7.70 -4.91
C GLY A 316 -24.11 -7.68 -5.86
N GLY A 317 -24.72 -8.83 -6.11
CA GLY A 317 -25.89 -8.91 -6.98
C GLY A 317 -25.56 -8.66 -8.46
N GLN A 318 -26.48 -8.00 -9.16
CA GLN A 318 -26.49 -7.93 -10.63
C GLN A 318 -25.44 -6.98 -11.23
N TYR A 319 -25.01 -5.95 -10.51
CA TYR A 319 -24.08 -4.92 -11.00
C TYR A 319 -22.75 -5.00 -10.27
N SER A 320 -22.06 -6.13 -10.46
CA SER A 320 -20.77 -6.40 -9.85
C SER A 320 -19.94 -7.30 -10.78
N SER A 321 -18.66 -6.97 -10.90
CA SER A 321 -17.64 -7.74 -11.62
C SER A 321 -17.39 -9.12 -11.00
N LYS A 322 -17.72 -9.30 -9.70
CA LYS A 322 -17.61 -10.56 -8.93
C LYS A 322 -16.22 -11.20 -8.99
N THR A 323 -15.17 -10.39 -8.99
CA THR A 323 -13.76 -10.83 -8.99
C THR A 323 -13.20 -11.00 -7.58
N GLU A 324 -13.85 -10.47 -6.55
CA GLU A 324 -13.42 -10.52 -5.15
C GLU A 324 -14.36 -11.37 -4.30
N THR A 325 -13.81 -12.18 -3.38
CA THR A 325 -14.60 -13.08 -2.54
C THR A 325 -15.36 -12.36 -1.44
N GLY A 326 -16.53 -12.89 -1.07
CA GLY A 326 -17.38 -12.33 -0.01
C GLY A 326 -17.86 -10.93 -0.37
N SER A 327 -17.78 -10.02 0.60
CA SER A 327 -18.06 -8.59 0.45
C SER A 327 -16.91 -7.81 -0.21
N GLY A 328 -15.82 -8.49 -0.58
CA GLY A 328 -14.64 -7.95 -1.28
C GLY A 328 -13.59 -7.31 -0.36
N GLN A 329 -12.51 -6.81 -0.98
CA GLN A 329 -11.29 -6.35 -0.33
C GLN A 329 -10.83 -4.96 -0.79
N SER A 330 -11.07 -4.60 -2.06
CA SER A 330 -10.66 -3.31 -2.60
C SER A 330 -11.64 -2.19 -2.24
N ILE A 331 -11.31 -0.95 -2.59
CA ILE A 331 -12.16 0.22 -2.34
C ILE A 331 -13.54 0.08 -3.00
N MET A 332 -13.66 -0.61 -4.13
CA MET A 332 -14.92 -0.83 -4.84
C MET A 332 -15.77 -1.97 -4.27
N SER A 333 -15.48 -2.37 -3.03
CA SER A 333 -16.17 -3.43 -2.32
C SER A 333 -16.84 -2.96 -1.04
N TYR A 334 -17.71 -3.79 -0.47
CA TYR A 334 -18.37 -3.55 0.82
C TYR A 334 -17.64 -4.18 2.00
N GLY A 335 -16.53 -4.90 1.75
CA GLY A 335 -15.73 -5.51 2.81
C GLY A 335 -15.31 -4.50 3.87
N HIS A 336 -15.34 -4.91 5.12
CA HIS A 336 -14.90 -4.07 6.25
C HIS A 336 -13.75 -4.71 7.02
N GLU A 337 -13.41 -5.95 6.66
CA GLU A 337 -12.33 -6.75 7.24
C GLU A 337 -10.95 -6.32 6.77
N HIS A 338 -10.87 -5.38 5.81
CA HIS A 338 -9.63 -4.90 5.19
C HIS A 338 -9.62 -3.36 5.05
N PRO A 339 -8.44 -2.71 5.02
CA PRO A 339 -8.32 -1.24 4.95
C PRO A 339 -8.95 -0.58 3.71
N ARG A 340 -9.37 -1.35 2.69
CA ARG A 340 -9.97 -0.88 1.42
C ARG A 340 -9.21 0.31 0.81
N ASP A 341 -7.90 0.21 0.78
CA ASP A 341 -6.96 1.30 0.46
C ASP A 341 -6.26 1.10 -0.89
N PHE A 342 -6.92 0.40 -1.81
CA PHE A 342 -6.43 0.13 -3.16
C PHE A 342 -7.59 -0.14 -4.14
N PHE A 343 -7.34 0.06 -5.43
CA PHE A 343 -8.19 -0.41 -6.53
C PHE A 343 -7.75 -1.78 -7.03
N SER A 344 -8.71 -2.65 -7.35
CA SER A 344 -8.39 -3.89 -8.07
C SER A 344 -7.87 -3.58 -9.48
N LEU A 345 -6.99 -4.40 -10.06
CA LEU A 345 -6.56 -4.25 -11.46
C LEU A 345 -7.74 -4.20 -12.45
N VAL A 346 -8.85 -4.90 -12.16
CA VAL A 346 -10.07 -4.86 -12.98
C VAL A 346 -10.74 -3.48 -12.91
N SER A 347 -10.89 -2.93 -11.71
CA SER A 347 -11.39 -1.56 -11.52
C SER A 347 -10.48 -0.53 -12.19
N LEU A 348 -9.16 -0.71 -12.12
CA LEU A 348 -8.19 0.15 -12.80
C LEU A 348 -8.32 0.08 -14.32
N GLN A 349 -8.54 -1.11 -14.86
CA GLN A 349 -8.78 -1.29 -16.29
C GLN A 349 -10.04 -0.53 -16.73
N GLU A 350 -11.14 -0.61 -15.97
CA GLU A 350 -12.39 0.11 -16.26
C GLU A 350 -12.19 1.63 -16.24
N ILE A 351 -11.58 2.16 -15.18
CA ILE A 351 -11.29 3.59 -15.04
C ILE A 351 -10.38 4.07 -16.20
N ARG A 352 -9.27 3.36 -16.43
CA ARG A 352 -8.25 3.77 -17.40
C ARG A 352 -8.65 3.54 -18.85
N LYS A 353 -9.60 2.63 -19.13
CA LYS A 353 -10.19 2.46 -20.46
C LYS A 353 -10.74 3.78 -21.00
N PHE A 354 -11.28 4.63 -20.13
CA PHE A 354 -11.77 5.94 -20.52
C PHE A 354 -10.77 7.06 -20.19
N LEU A 355 -10.32 7.16 -18.94
CA LEU A 355 -9.40 8.20 -18.48
C LEU A 355 -8.06 8.21 -19.25
N GLY A 356 -7.48 7.03 -19.51
CA GLY A 356 -6.15 6.86 -20.11
C GLY A 356 -6.17 6.64 -21.62
N ASN A 357 -7.33 6.70 -22.27
CA ASN A 357 -7.44 6.46 -23.71
C ASN A 357 -8.33 7.48 -24.42
N SER A 358 -9.50 7.83 -23.86
CA SER A 358 -10.55 8.58 -24.60
C SER A 358 -10.69 10.05 -24.18
N MET A 359 -9.94 10.49 -23.17
CA MET A 359 -10.05 11.82 -22.58
C MET A 359 -8.93 12.76 -23.02
N ALA A 360 -9.30 13.92 -23.59
CA ALA A 360 -8.40 15.07 -23.69
C ALA A 360 -8.18 15.72 -22.29
N TYR A 361 -7.31 16.71 -22.23
CA TYR A 361 -7.00 17.48 -21.01
C TYR A 361 -6.53 18.89 -21.36
N TYR A 362 -6.54 19.78 -20.37
CA TYR A 362 -5.87 21.07 -20.49
C TYR A 362 -4.40 20.94 -20.11
N ALA A 363 -3.49 21.36 -20.99
CA ALA A 363 -2.04 21.31 -20.77
C ALA A 363 -1.52 22.45 -19.88
N ASP A 364 -2.36 23.44 -19.57
CA ASP A 364 -2.06 24.57 -18.71
C ASP A 364 -3.11 24.75 -17.61
N GLU A 365 -2.69 25.23 -16.43
CA GLU A 365 -3.60 25.45 -15.29
C GLU A 365 -4.69 26.50 -15.59
N ALA A 366 -4.42 27.45 -16.50
CA ALA A 366 -5.38 28.45 -16.94
C ALA A 366 -6.47 27.87 -17.88
N ARG A 367 -6.34 26.61 -18.30
CA ARG A 367 -7.30 25.87 -19.12
C ARG A 367 -7.57 26.49 -20.47
N THR A 368 -6.49 26.88 -21.16
CA THR A 368 -6.55 27.54 -22.47
C THR A 368 -6.06 26.66 -23.62
N GLN A 369 -5.28 25.62 -23.32
CA GLN A 369 -4.65 24.74 -24.30
C GLN A 369 -5.13 23.31 -24.12
N GLU A 370 -6.02 22.85 -25.01
CA GLU A 370 -6.44 21.45 -25.05
C GLU A 370 -5.38 20.56 -25.71
N ALA A 371 -5.13 19.39 -25.13
CA ALA A 371 -4.22 18.37 -25.64
C ALA A 371 -4.84 16.97 -25.55
N GLY A 372 -4.42 16.09 -26.46
CA GLY A 372 -5.02 14.76 -26.63
C GLY A 372 -6.29 14.78 -27.47
N LYS A 373 -6.76 13.60 -27.88
CA LYS A 373 -8.00 13.41 -28.62
C LYS A 373 -9.17 13.26 -27.64
N ARG A 374 -10.18 14.10 -27.76
CA ARG A 374 -11.49 13.87 -27.15
C ARG A 374 -12.34 13.02 -28.09
N VAL A 375 -12.78 11.86 -27.63
CA VAL A 375 -13.67 10.97 -28.42
C VAL A 375 -15.06 11.61 -28.53
N GLU A 376 -15.62 11.64 -29.73
CA GLU A 376 -16.92 12.25 -30.00
C GLU A 376 -18.03 11.65 -29.12
N GLY A 377 -18.91 12.51 -28.59
CA GLY A 377 -20.00 12.09 -27.70
C GLY A 377 -19.57 11.75 -26.27
N THR A 378 -18.29 11.96 -25.92
CA THR A 378 -17.76 11.65 -24.59
C THR A 378 -16.82 12.74 -24.08
N GLY A 379 -16.61 12.82 -22.77
CA GLY A 379 -15.46 13.51 -22.18
C GLY A 379 -15.55 15.03 -22.24
N SER A 380 -16.73 15.60 -22.06
CA SER A 380 -16.91 17.07 -22.06
C SER A 380 -16.27 17.77 -20.85
N ASN A 381 -16.00 17.06 -19.75
CA ASN A 381 -15.39 17.60 -18.53
C ASN A 381 -13.86 17.49 -18.54
N LEU A 382 -13.21 18.38 -19.27
CA LEU A 382 -11.75 18.44 -19.33
C LEU A 382 -11.16 19.08 -18.07
N VAL A 383 -10.05 18.51 -17.59
CA VAL A 383 -9.30 18.99 -16.42
C VAL A 383 -7.85 19.28 -16.77
N TYR A 384 -7.16 20.00 -15.89
CA TYR A 384 -5.73 20.22 -16.01
C TYR A 384 -4.97 18.90 -15.84
N GLY A 385 -3.97 18.68 -16.69
CA GLY A 385 -3.13 17.49 -16.63
C GLY A 385 -1.67 17.79 -16.94
N ILE A 386 -0.78 17.09 -16.24
CA ILE A 386 0.66 17.18 -16.41
C ILE A 386 1.12 15.91 -17.12
N LYS A 387 1.74 16.08 -18.28
CA LYS A 387 2.30 14.95 -19.02
C LYS A 387 3.58 14.46 -18.34
N SER A 388 3.63 13.18 -18.06
CA SER A 388 4.77 12.50 -17.44
C SER A 388 5.64 11.79 -18.49
N ASN A 389 6.95 11.85 -18.28
CA ASN A 389 7.95 11.10 -19.04
C ASN A 389 8.26 9.72 -18.45
N ASN A 390 7.60 9.33 -17.35
CA ASN A 390 7.71 8.00 -16.75
C ASN A 390 7.51 6.90 -17.81
N ARG A 391 8.14 5.73 -17.69
CA ARG A 391 7.90 4.58 -18.58
C ARG A 391 7.40 3.40 -17.75
N PRO A 392 6.54 2.54 -18.32
CA PRO A 392 6.00 1.43 -17.55
C PRO A 392 7.14 0.50 -17.11
N PRO A 393 6.99 -0.16 -15.94
CA PRO A 393 7.87 -1.25 -15.59
C PRO A 393 7.73 -2.39 -16.61
N VAL A 394 8.68 -3.31 -16.60
CA VAL A 394 8.68 -4.48 -17.48
C VAL A 394 8.73 -5.73 -16.62
N LEU A 395 7.65 -6.51 -16.64
CA LEU A 395 7.59 -7.82 -15.98
C LEU A 395 8.56 -8.78 -16.65
N ASP A 396 9.29 -9.54 -15.83
CA ASP A 396 10.06 -10.68 -16.27
C ASP A 396 9.12 -11.87 -16.55
N LYS A 397 8.91 -12.14 -17.85
CA LYS A 397 8.00 -13.18 -18.33
C LYS A 397 8.72 -14.51 -18.60
N THR A 398 10.03 -14.61 -18.36
CA THR A 398 10.84 -15.79 -18.70
C THR A 398 10.35 -17.08 -18.04
N HIS A 399 9.90 -16.98 -16.79
CA HIS A 399 9.40 -18.12 -15.99
C HIS A 399 7.87 -18.15 -15.85
N LEU A 400 7.16 -17.20 -16.49
CA LEU A 400 5.70 -17.14 -16.45
C LEU A 400 5.09 -18.04 -17.53
N LYS A 401 4.10 -18.84 -17.14
CA LYS A 401 3.32 -19.68 -18.05
C LYS A 401 1.96 -19.05 -18.29
N LYS A 402 1.47 -19.15 -19.52
CA LYS A 402 0.09 -18.76 -19.86
C LYS A 402 -0.96 -19.60 -19.14
N THR A 403 -0.63 -20.86 -18.84
CA THR A 403 -1.52 -21.76 -18.11
C THR A 403 -0.71 -22.61 -17.15
N TYR A 404 -1.19 -22.69 -15.91
CA TYR A 404 -0.70 -23.57 -14.87
C TYR A 404 -1.76 -24.62 -14.56
N THR A 405 -1.33 -25.81 -14.15
CA THR A 405 -2.22 -26.87 -13.67
C THR A 405 -1.74 -27.33 -12.31
N ILE A 406 -2.64 -27.32 -11.33
CA ILE A 406 -2.37 -27.75 -9.96
C ILE A 406 -3.48 -28.71 -9.48
N PRO A 407 -3.17 -29.63 -8.56
CA PRO A 407 -4.22 -30.44 -7.94
C PRO A 407 -5.11 -29.57 -7.05
N GLU A 408 -6.34 -30.02 -6.82
CA GLU A 408 -7.20 -29.45 -5.78
C GLU A 408 -6.56 -29.52 -4.39
N ASP A 409 -7.05 -28.66 -3.49
CA ASP A 409 -6.58 -28.54 -2.10
C ASP A 409 -5.05 -28.30 -1.97
N THR A 410 -4.45 -27.69 -2.99
CA THR A 410 -3.01 -27.36 -3.07
C THR A 410 -2.80 -25.85 -3.00
N TYR A 411 -1.93 -25.39 -2.10
CA TYR A 411 -1.52 -23.99 -2.05
C TYR A 411 -0.62 -23.64 -3.23
N PHE A 412 -0.69 -22.39 -3.67
CA PHE A 412 0.08 -21.95 -4.82
C PHE A 412 0.48 -20.48 -4.74
N GLN A 413 1.51 -20.09 -5.48
CA GLN A 413 2.07 -18.74 -5.43
C GLN A 413 2.64 -18.31 -6.79
N PHE A 414 2.66 -17.00 -7.02
CA PHE A 414 3.38 -16.40 -8.14
C PHE A 414 4.67 -15.75 -7.66
N TYR A 415 5.73 -15.94 -8.44
CA TYR A 415 6.98 -15.20 -8.29
C TYR A 415 7.06 -14.17 -9.40
N LEU A 416 6.85 -12.90 -9.04
CA LEU A 416 6.94 -11.78 -9.96
C LEU A 416 8.27 -11.05 -9.74
N ASN A 417 8.90 -10.69 -10.85
CA ASN A 417 10.05 -9.79 -10.86
C ASN A 417 9.87 -8.84 -12.02
N ALA A 418 10.39 -7.63 -11.89
CA ALA A 418 10.30 -6.62 -12.93
C ALA A 418 11.47 -5.66 -12.86
N THR A 419 11.71 -4.98 -13.97
CA THR A 419 12.66 -3.86 -14.04
C THR A 419 11.93 -2.58 -14.35
N ASP A 420 12.34 -1.50 -13.71
CA ASP A 420 11.86 -0.16 -14.00
C ASP A 420 12.93 0.66 -14.77
N PRO A 421 12.59 1.30 -15.89
CA PRO A 421 13.56 2.08 -16.67
C PRO A 421 14.11 3.31 -15.93
N GLU A 422 13.33 3.91 -15.02
CA GLU A 422 13.69 5.06 -14.20
C GLU A 422 14.34 4.63 -12.86
N GLY A 423 14.09 3.39 -12.43
CA GLY A 423 14.51 2.88 -11.14
C GLY A 423 13.55 3.17 -10.00
N ASP A 424 12.29 3.44 -10.34
CA ASP A 424 11.23 3.68 -9.37
C ASP A 424 10.94 2.41 -8.55
N ALA A 425 10.36 2.60 -7.36
CA ALA A 425 10.01 1.50 -6.49
C ALA A 425 8.88 0.68 -7.12
N LEU A 426 8.99 -0.65 -7.06
CA LEU A 426 8.01 -1.53 -7.66
C LEU A 426 7.12 -2.19 -6.62
N THR A 427 5.86 -2.35 -6.98
CA THR A 427 4.92 -3.24 -6.29
C THR A 427 4.42 -4.31 -7.25
N TYR A 428 4.17 -5.49 -6.69
CA TYR A 428 3.74 -6.68 -7.41
C TYR A 428 2.34 -7.06 -6.98
N ILE A 429 1.51 -7.42 -7.95
CA ILE A 429 0.07 -7.64 -7.79
C ILE A 429 -0.32 -8.94 -8.51
N ALA A 430 -1.16 -9.77 -7.89
CA ALA A 430 -1.81 -10.90 -8.54
C ALA A 430 -3.28 -10.92 -8.12
N HIS A 431 -4.17 -10.47 -9.01
CA HIS A 431 -5.60 -10.39 -8.73
C HIS A 431 -6.37 -11.42 -9.56
N PRO A 432 -7.37 -12.09 -8.99
CA PRO A 432 -8.38 -12.80 -9.78
C PRO A 432 -9.05 -11.82 -10.75
N ALA A 433 -9.26 -12.27 -11.98
CA ALA A 433 -9.76 -11.44 -13.08
C ALA A 433 -10.93 -12.10 -13.83
N ASP A 434 -11.51 -13.17 -13.28
CA ASP A 434 -12.70 -13.81 -13.84
C ASP A 434 -13.94 -12.92 -13.66
N ARG A 435 -14.12 -11.96 -14.56
CA ARG A 435 -15.28 -11.07 -14.53
C ARG A 435 -16.56 -11.86 -14.80
N ARG A 436 -17.58 -11.61 -13.99
CA ARG A 436 -18.91 -12.19 -14.08
C ARG A 436 -19.99 -11.13 -13.87
N PHE A 437 -19.98 -10.10 -14.72
CA PHE A 437 -20.85 -8.93 -14.57
C PHE A 437 -22.33 -9.29 -14.76
N HIS A 438 -22.65 -9.97 -15.86
CA HIS A 438 -24.01 -10.35 -16.24
C HIS A 438 -24.47 -11.67 -15.60
N SER A 439 -23.54 -12.50 -15.13
CA SER A 439 -23.86 -13.75 -14.44
C SER A 439 -24.35 -13.53 -12.99
N THR A 440 -25.27 -14.39 -12.55
CA THR A 440 -25.72 -14.47 -11.16
C THR A 440 -24.79 -15.30 -10.27
N LYS A 441 -23.88 -16.09 -10.87
CA LYS A 441 -22.89 -16.91 -10.16
C LYS A 441 -21.52 -16.25 -10.21
N SER A 442 -20.87 -16.18 -9.06
CA SER A 442 -19.47 -15.77 -8.95
C SER A 442 -18.52 -16.94 -9.18
N ASN A 443 -17.38 -16.68 -9.82
CA ASN A 443 -16.22 -17.56 -9.83
C ASN A 443 -15.08 -17.07 -8.91
N ALA A 444 -15.29 -15.99 -8.14
CA ALA A 444 -14.30 -15.52 -7.19
C ALA A 444 -14.09 -16.57 -6.10
N ARG A 445 -12.87 -17.11 -6.07
CA ARG A 445 -12.41 -18.09 -5.08
C ARG A 445 -11.23 -17.60 -4.25
N PHE A 446 -10.55 -16.54 -4.68
CA PHE A 446 -9.32 -16.10 -4.05
C PHE A 446 -9.45 -14.68 -3.50
N ILE A 447 -8.80 -14.45 -2.36
CA ILE A 447 -8.68 -13.13 -1.76
C ILE A 447 -7.84 -12.24 -2.67
N THR A 448 -8.27 -10.99 -2.79
CA THR A 448 -7.54 -9.94 -3.51
C THR A 448 -6.75 -9.09 -2.52
N TYR A 449 -5.47 -8.85 -2.79
CA TYR A 449 -4.55 -8.15 -1.88
C TYR A 449 -4.00 -6.89 -2.55
N LYS A 450 -3.83 -5.82 -1.77
CA LYS A 450 -3.03 -4.66 -2.19
C LYS A 450 -1.64 -5.12 -2.65
N GLY A 451 -1.13 -4.45 -3.69
CA GLY A 451 0.22 -4.70 -4.19
C GLY A 451 1.28 -4.54 -3.11
N LYS A 452 2.34 -5.37 -3.20
CA LYS A 452 3.42 -5.40 -2.21
C LYS A 452 4.79 -5.34 -2.88
N SER A 453 5.81 -4.90 -2.16
CA SER A 453 7.18 -4.81 -2.67
C SER A 453 7.85 -6.18 -2.89
N ASP A 454 7.37 -7.22 -2.21
CA ASP A 454 7.83 -8.59 -2.38
C ASP A 454 7.08 -9.28 -3.52
N GLY A 455 7.81 -9.73 -4.54
CA GLY A 455 7.25 -10.41 -5.72
C GLY A 455 6.61 -11.77 -5.46
N ASN A 456 6.74 -12.35 -4.26
CA ASN A 456 6.19 -13.67 -3.94
C ASN A 456 4.73 -13.62 -3.44
N ILE A 457 3.76 -13.66 -4.35
CA ILE A 457 2.35 -13.53 -4.00
C ILE A 457 1.74 -14.91 -3.75
N ARG A 458 1.36 -15.18 -2.50
CA ARG A 458 0.91 -16.49 -2.02
C ARG A 458 -0.60 -16.58 -1.88
N PHE A 459 -1.15 -17.68 -2.36
CA PHE A 459 -2.52 -18.12 -2.13
C PHE A 459 -2.49 -19.33 -1.20
N GLU A 460 -2.67 -19.04 0.09
CA GLU A 460 -2.74 -20.00 1.20
C GLU A 460 -3.83 -19.58 2.19
N THR A 461 -4.17 -20.47 3.13
CA THR A 461 -4.90 -20.06 4.32
C THR A 461 -4.01 -19.14 5.16
N THR A 462 -4.31 -17.85 5.12
CA THR A 462 -3.65 -16.85 5.98
C THR A 462 -4.39 -16.74 7.30
N TRP A 463 -3.67 -16.41 8.38
CA TRP A 463 -4.21 -16.32 9.72
C TRP A 463 -3.99 -14.92 10.27
N PHE A 464 -5.05 -14.28 10.75
CA PHE A 464 -4.95 -12.99 11.40
C PHE A 464 -5.45 -13.04 12.83
N GLU A 465 -4.91 -12.13 13.64
CA GLU A 465 -5.29 -11.93 15.02
C GLU A 465 -6.50 -10.97 15.08
N SER A 466 -7.71 -11.51 15.16
CA SER A 466 -8.95 -10.71 15.23
C SER A 466 -9.09 -9.99 16.57
N GLU A 467 -8.71 -10.66 17.65
CA GLU A 467 -8.62 -10.13 19.00
C GLU A 467 -7.32 -10.59 19.66
N ARG A 468 -6.94 -10.01 20.80
CA ARG A 468 -5.67 -10.35 21.45
C ARG A 468 -5.56 -11.86 21.70
N ASN A 469 -4.61 -12.50 21.03
CA ASN A 469 -4.39 -13.93 20.96
C ASN A 469 -5.56 -14.76 20.39
N THR A 470 -6.47 -14.19 19.61
CA THR A 470 -7.53 -14.91 18.91
C THR A 470 -7.23 -14.88 17.42
N PHE A 471 -6.75 -16.01 16.90
CA PHE A 471 -6.39 -16.16 15.49
C PHE A 471 -7.48 -16.89 14.70
N VAL A 472 -7.89 -16.32 13.57
CA VAL A 472 -8.89 -16.89 12.66
C VAL A 472 -8.34 -16.91 11.22
N PRO A 473 -8.76 -17.88 10.39
CA PRO A 473 -8.32 -17.95 9.00
C PRO A 473 -9.03 -16.87 8.15
N ILE A 474 -8.31 -16.28 7.20
CA ILE A 474 -8.87 -15.40 6.16
C ILE A 474 -9.14 -16.24 4.90
N GLY A 475 -10.37 -16.17 4.37
CA GLY A 475 -10.64 -16.52 2.97
C GLY A 475 -10.51 -18.00 2.56
N ALA A 476 -10.78 -18.96 3.45
CA ALA A 476 -10.44 -20.37 3.22
C ALA A 476 -11.59 -21.31 2.78
N ALA A 477 -12.85 -20.88 2.70
CA ALA A 477 -13.95 -21.85 2.70
C ALA A 477 -14.11 -22.68 1.41
N ASP A 478 -13.66 -22.18 0.24
CA ASP A 478 -13.97 -22.81 -1.07
C ASP A 478 -12.85 -22.65 -2.14
N SER A 479 -11.66 -22.18 -1.73
CA SER A 479 -10.72 -21.49 -2.64
C SER A 479 -9.86 -22.39 -3.52
N TYR A 480 -9.83 -23.71 -3.31
CA TYR A 480 -8.89 -24.62 -3.97
C TYR A 480 -9.58 -25.83 -4.60
N LYS A 481 -10.84 -25.67 -5.03
CA LYS A 481 -11.60 -26.71 -5.74
C LYS A 481 -11.44 -26.62 -7.25
N GLU A 482 -11.79 -27.71 -7.92
CA GLU A 482 -11.72 -27.86 -9.38
C GLU A 482 -12.33 -26.65 -10.11
N GLY A 483 -11.60 -26.12 -11.09
CA GLY A 483 -12.00 -24.95 -11.85
C GLY A 483 -10.87 -24.39 -12.70
N THR A 484 -11.22 -23.49 -13.61
CA THR A 484 -10.24 -22.66 -14.33
C THR A 484 -10.42 -21.23 -13.88
N PHE A 485 -9.33 -20.61 -13.45
CA PHE A 485 -9.33 -19.28 -12.86
C PHE A 485 -8.36 -18.37 -13.59
N THR A 486 -8.83 -17.18 -13.95
CA THR A 486 -8.01 -16.16 -14.60
C THR A 486 -7.39 -15.26 -13.55
N PHE A 487 -6.09 -15.01 -13.67
CA PHE A 487 -5.35 -14.06 -12.85
C PHE A 487 -4.68 -13.02 -13.73
N TRP A 488 -4.67 -11.78 -13.25
CA TRP A 488 -3.83 -10.72 -13.77
C TRP A 488 -2.66 -10.50 -12.83
N LEU A 489 -1.46 -10.70 -13.35
CA LEU A 489 -0.19 -10.49 -12.69
C LEU A 489 0.36 -9.14 -13.13
N ALA A 490 0.70 -8.25 -12.20
CA ALA A 490 1.18 -6.93 -12.55
C ALA A 490 2.41 -6.50 -11.77
N ALA A 491 3.26 -5.70 -12.40
CA ALA A 491 4.20 -4.80 -11.74
C ALA A 491 3.70 -3.36 -11.93
N ALA A 492 3.77 -2.57 -10.87
CA ALA A 492 3.40 -1.15 -10.86
C ALA A 492 4.52 -0.30 -10.27
N ASP A 493 4.82 0.82 -10.93
CA ASP A 493 5.86 1.77 -10.51
C ASP A 493 5.33 2.83 -9.52
N HIS A 494 6.20 3.23 -8.59
CA HIS A 494 5.85 4.19 -7.54
C HIS A 494 7.03 5.11 -7.26
N ASN A 495 6.80 6.41 -7.34
CA ASN A 495 7.77 7.42 -6.97
C ASN A 495 7.14 8.43 -5.98
N LYS A 496 7.46 8.26 -4.69
CA LYS A 496 6.93 9.12 -3.62
C LYS A 496 7.52 10.53 -3.62
N ASP A 497 8.68 10.72 -4.24
CA ASP A 497 9.37 12.02 -4.29
C ASP A 497 8.83 12.91 -5.42
N ASN A 498 8.22 12.30 -6.45
CA ASN A 498 7.56 13.00 -7.53
C ASN A 498 6.05 13.13 -7.26
N SER A 499 5.61 14.34 -6.90
CA SER A 499 4.21 14.63 -6.60
C SER A 499 3.23 14.41 -7.76
N ASN A 500 3.73 14.36 -9.00
CA ASN A 500 2.96 14.16 -10.22
C ASN A 500 3.33 12.85 -10.93
N HIS A 501 3.83 11.86 -10.17
CA HIS A 501 4.12 10.54 -10.71
C HIS A 501 2.83 9.87 -11.21
N VAL A 502 2.78 9.56 -12.50
CA VAL A 502 1.70 8.74 -13.05
C VAL A 502 2.13 7.29 -12.91
N VAL A 503 1.48 6.56 -12.01
CA VAL A 503 1.65 5.11 -11.91
C VAL A 503 1.39 4.45 -13.26
N LYS A 504 2.27 3.54 -13.65
CA LYS A 504 2.13 2.69 -14.82
C LYS A 504 2.23 1.23 -14.45
N TYR A 505 1.58 0.41 -15.27
CA TYR A 505 1.43 -1.01 -15.05
C TYR A 505 1.92 -1.78 -16.28
N ASP A 506 2.66 -2.86 -16.06
CA ASP A 506 2.75 -3.97 -17.00
C ASP A 506 1.98 -5.14 -16.41
N VAL A 507 1.05 -5.68 -17.20
CA VAL A 507 0.06 -6.68 -16.75
C VAL A 507 0.11 -7.87 -17.68
N GLU A 508 0.18 -9.06 -17.10
CA GLU A 508 0.18 -10.34 -17.78
C GLU A 508 -1.02 -11.18 -17.30
N GLU A 509 -1.84 -11.64 -18.24
CA GLU A 509 -2.94 -12.56 -17.95
C GLU A 509 -2.47 -14.02 -18.00
N VAL A 510 -2.82 -14.79 -16.96
CA VAL A 510 -2.53 -16.21 -16.83
C VAL A 510 -3.76 -16.99 -16.37
N GLN A 511 -3.81 -18.28 -16.70
CA GLN A 511 -4.83 -19.20 -16.20
C GLN A 511 -4.26 -20.19 -15.19
N VAL A 512 -4.98 -20.40 -14.09
CA VAL A 512 -4.73 -21.45 -13.11
C VAL A 512 -5.84 -22.49 -13.22
N LYS A 513 -5.49 -23.69 -13.68
CA LYS A 513 -6.40 -24.83 -13.77
C LYS A 513 -6.23 -25.70 -12.54
N ILE A 514 -7.23 -25.72 -11.67
CA ILE A 514 -7.31 -26.63 -10.55
C ILE A 514 -8.05 -27.88 -11.02
N VAL A 515 -7.42 -29.04 -10.87
CA VAL A 515 -7.96 -30.33 -11.33
C VAL A 515 -8.00 -31.35 -10.19
N LYS A 516 -8.86 -32.35 -10.29
CA LYS A 516 -8.84 -33.48 -9.36
C LYS A 516 -7.51 -34.22 -9.44
N GLY A 517 -6.98 -34.59 -8.29
CA GLY A 517 -5.70 -35.27 -8.20
C GLY A 517 -5.25 -35.44 -6.76
N LYS A 518 -4.04 -35.91 -6.60
CA LYS A 518 -3.34 -36.00 -5.32
C LYS A 518 -2.86 -34.60 -4.93
N PRO A 519 -3.32 -34.02 -3.79
CA PRO A 519 -2.84 -32.72 -3.32
C PRO A 519 -1.33 -32.71 -3.14
N PHE A 520 -0.68 -31.59 -3.45
CA PHE A 520 0.75 -31.42 -3.18
C PHE A 520 0.95 -31.05 -1.71
N GLU A 521 1.24 -32.05 -0.88
CA GLU A 521 1.23 -31.94 0.59
C GLU A 521 2.44 -32.61 1.24
N ILE A 522 3.01 -32.02 2.30
CA ILE A 522 4.04 -32.66 3.12
C ILE A 522 3.38 -33.69 4.03
N GLN A 523 3.83 -34.95 3.96
CA GLN A 523 3.25 -36.05 4.71
C GLN A 523 4.08 -36.39 5.96
N ASN A 524 3.38 -36.71 7.05
CA ASN A 524 3.96 -37.30 8.28
C ASN A 524 5.11 -36.48 8.90
N PHE A 525 5.11 -35.15 8.73
CA PHE A 525 6.11 -34.30 9.36
C PHE A 525 5.83 -34.12 10.86
N ASP A 526 6.83 -34.38 11.70
CA ASP A 526 6.72 -34.28 13.17
C ASP A 526 6.86 -32.83 13.67
N ASN A 527 5.76 -32.08 13.70
CA ASN A 527 5.72 -30.79 14.41
C ASN A 527 5.53 -30.94 15.94
N GLY A 528 5.50 -32.17 16.46
CA GLY A 528 5.07 -32.47 17.83
C GLY A 528 3.54 -32.43 17.98
N SER A 529 3.08 -32.32 19.23
CA SER A 529 1.65 -32.21 19.53
C SER A 529 1.20 -30.75 19.69
N ARG A 530 -0.11 -30.54 19.80
CA ARG A 530 -0.70 -29.23 20.08
C ARG A 530 -0.29 -28.68 21.46
N GLU A 531 0.04 -29.57 22.39
CA GLU A 531 0.48 -29.29 23.76
C GLU A 531 1.98 -29.04 23.81
N GLN A 532 2.76 -29.79 23.02
CA GLN A 532 4.21 -29.71 22.98
C GLN A 532 4.73 -29.85 21.55
N ASN A 533 5.04 -28.71 20.93
CA ASN A 533 5.69 -28.71 19.62
C ASN A 533 7.10 -29.34 19.71
N LYS A 534 7.54 -29.94 18.61
CA LYS A 534 8.83 -30.63 18.52
C LYS A 534 9.98 -29.63 18.52
N THR A 535 11.07 -29.95 19.22
CA THR A 535 12.36 -29.24 19.11
C THR A 535 13.37 -30.14 18.41
N TYR A 536 13.94 -29.65 17.32
CA TYR A 536 15.06 -30.26 16.61
C TYR A 536 16.39 -29.62 17.01
N LYS A 537 17.50 -30.31 16.80
CA LYS A 537 18.85 -29.74 17.01
C LYS A 537 19.33 -29.04 15.73
N GLY A 538 20.05 -27.93 15.88
CA GLY A 538 20.77 -27.31 14.77
C GLY A 538 21.77 -28.27 14.13
N GLY A 539 21.81 -28.33 12.80
CA GLY A 539 22.61 -29.32 12.05
C GLY A 539 22.04 -30.75 12.06
N GLN A 540 20.83 -30.96 12.56
CA GLN A 540 20.17 -32.27 12.50
C GLN A 540 19.69 -32.55 11.08
N THR A 541 20.00 -33.74 10.56
CA THR A 541 19.43 -34.25 9.32
C THR A 541 18.03 -34.82 9.58
N ILE A 542 17.08 -34.45 8.72
CA ILE A 542 15.70 -34.93 8.73
C ILE A 542 15.31 -35.42 7.34
N LEU A 543 14.45 -36.42 7.29
CA LEU A 543 13.87 -36.94 6.05
C LEU A 543 12.49 -36.31 5.84
N LEU A 544 12.30 -35.69 4.68
CA LEU A 544 11.03 -35.13 4.25
C LEU A 544 10.33 -36.09 3.30
N HIS A 545 9.01 -36.16 3.41
CA HIS A 545 8.11 -36.86 2.50
C HIS A 545 7.01 -35.91 2.05
N TRP A 546 6.67 -35.93 0.77
CA TRP A 546 5.54 -35.18 0.24
C TRP A 546 4.85 -35.94 -0.88
N GLN A 547 3.58 -35.63 -1.08
CA GLN A 547 2.74 -36.24 -2.08
C GLN A 547 2.95 -35.57 -3.44
N VAL A 548 3.12 -36.38 -4.49
CA VAL A 548 3.28 -35.94 -5.87
C VAL A 548 2.25 -36.64 -6.74
N ASP A 549 1.50 -35.85 -7.52
CA ASP A 549 0.65 -36.39 -8.57
C ASP A 549 1.44 -36.48 -9.88
N GLU A 550 1.82 -37.69 -10.28
CA GLU A 550 2.57 -37.93 -11.52
C GLU A 550 1.78 -37.64 -12.80
N ALA A 551 0.45 -37.48 -12.71
CA ALA A 551 -0.39 -37.07 -13.84
C ALA A 551 -0.37 -35.54 -14.06
N ILE A 552 -0.02 -34.77 -13.04
CA ILE A 552 -0.01 -33.29 -13.07
C ILE A 552 1.43 -32.77 -13.14
N PHE A 553 2.33 -33.34 -12.34
CA PHE A 553 3.73 -32.95 -12.28
C PHE A 553 4.57 -33.89 -13.16
N THR A 554 5.33 -33.28 -14.07
CA THR A 554 6.23 -34.03 -14.96
C THR A 554 7.39 -34.65 -14.19
N LYS A 555 7.98 -35.73 -14.72
CA LYS A 555 9.09 -36.46 -14.06
C LYS A 555 10.36 -35.62 -13.90
N ASP A 556 10.53 -34.60 -14.72
CA ASP A 556 11.62 -33.64 -14.67
C ASP A 556 11.31 -32.43 -13.77
N SER A 557 10.10 -32.35 -13.20
CA SER A 557 9.77 -31.29 -12.24
C SER A 557 10.68 -31.34 -11.02
N LYS A 558 11.02 -30.14 -10.52
CA LYS A 558 11.95 -29.95 -9.41
C LYS A 558 11.30 -29.13 -8.32
N VAL A 559 11.80 -29.28 -7.10
CA VAL A 559 11.34 -28.51 -5.95
C VAL A 559 12.48 -27.78 -5.27
N ARG A 560 12.15 -26.67 -4.63
CA ARG A 560 13.00 -25.96 -3.66
C ARG A 560 12.44 -26.20 -2.26
N ILE A 561 13.34 -26.37 -1.29
CA ILE A 561 12.98 -26.58 0.11
C ILE A 561 13.50 -25.42 0.94
N LEU A 562 12.57 -24.77 1.64
CA LEU A 562 12.80 -23.55 2.39
C LEU A 562 12.39 -23.72 3.86
N LEU A 563 12.98 -22.91 4.74
CA LEU A 563 12.64 -22.82 6.14
C LEU A 563 12.22 -21.39 6.50
N SER A 564 11.05 -21.32 7.14
CA SER A 564 10.56 -20.15 7.87
C SER A 564 10.94 -20.26 9.34
N THR A 565 11.33 -19.14 9.93
CA THR A 565 11.60 -19.00 11.38
C THR A 565 10.59 -18.08 12.08
N ASP A 566 9.55 -17.64 11.39
CA ASP A 566 8.62 -16.60 11.84
C ASP A 566 7.15 -16.99 11.60
N SER A 567 6.83 -18.28 11.76
CA SER A 567 5.48 -18.83 11.61
C SER A 567 4.91 -18.70 10.19
N GLY A 568 5.77 -18.77 9.18
CA GLY A 568 5.41 -18.81 7.76
C GLY A 568 5.30 -17.42 7.12
N LYS A 569 5.74 -16.36 7.80
CA LYS A 569 5.68 -15.00 7.25
C LYS A 569 6.76 -14.81 6.20
N THR A 570 7.98 -15.29 6.44
CA THR A 570 9.11 -15.23 5.50
C THR A 570 9.87 -16.55 5.43
N TYR A 571 10.52 -16.82 4.30
CA TYR A 571 11.27 -18.06 4.04
C TYR A 571 12.72 -17.76 3.67
N LYS A 572 13.49 -17.31 4.66
CA LYS A 572 14.86 -16.77 4.46
C LYS A 572 15.94 -17.84 4.29
N TYR A 573 15.68 -19.08 4.69
CA TYR A 573 16.68 -20.14 4.67
C TYR A 573 16.36 -21.15 3.57
N VAL A 574 17.29 -21.32 2.63
CA VAL A 574 17.21 -22.35 1.59
C VAL A 574 17.87 -23.62 2.09
N LEU A 575 17.08 -24.67 2.35
CA LEU A 575 17.58 -25.99 2.76
C LEU A 575 18.09 -26.81 1.56
N LYS A 576 17.38 -26.68 0.43
CA LYS A 576 17.77 -27.25 -0.87
C LYS A 576 17.31 -26.30 -1.97
N LYS A 577 18.24 -25.87 -2.82
CA LYS A 577 17.96 -24.98 -3.97
C LYS A 577 17.10 -25.64 -5.03
N GLU A 578 17.44 -26.89 -5.33
CA GLU A 578 16.85 -27.67 -6.40
C GLU A 578 17.05 -29.16 -6.11
N VAL A 579 15.96 -29.91 -6.05
CA VAL A 579 15.95 -31.38 -5.96
C VAL A 579 14.80 -31.94 -6.81
N ALA A 580 14.91 -33.20 -7.25
CA ALA A 580 13.85 -33.85 -8.02
C ALA A 580 12.53 -33.89 -7.24
N ASN A 581 11.41 -33.65 -7.91
CA ASN A 581 10.07 -33.74 -7.33
C ASN A 581 9.57 -35.19 -7.28
N ASN A 582 10.24 -36.03 -6.49
CA ASN A 582 9.95 -37.47 -6.38
C ASN A 582 9.33 -37.88 -5.03
N GLY A 583 8.90 -36.91 -4.23
CA GLY A 583 8.21 -37.13 -2.96
C GLY A 583 9.11 -37.37 -1.75
N THR A 584 10.44 -37.29 -1.86
CA THR A 584 11.32 -37.42 -0.69
C THR A 584 12.66 -36.68 -0.81
N CYS A 585 13.15 -36.13 0.29
CA CYS A 585 14.47 -35.50 0.35
C CYS A 585 15.02 -35.47 1.79
N GLN A 586 16.30 -35.77 1.95
CA GLN A 586 17.00 -35.48 3.20
C GLN A 586 17.51 -34.04 3.21
N VAL A 587 17.24 -33.34 4.30
CA VAL A 587 17.70 -31.96 4.52
C VAL A 587 18.39 -31.85 5.88
N GLU A 588 19.38 -30.99 5.96
CA GLU A 588 20.01 -30.61 7.22
C GLU A 588 19.40 -29.29 7.70
N LEU A 589 18.94 -29.26 8.95
CA LEU A 589 18.42 -28.03 9.55
C LEU A 589 19.58 -27.07 9.86
N PRO A 590 19.43 -25.76 9.57
CA PRO A 590 20.46 -24.78 9.88
C PRO A 590 20.74 -24.73 11.39
N ASN A 591 21.98 -24.41 11.76
CA ASN A 591 22.38 -24.25 13.14
C ASN A 591 21.99 -22.86 13.68
N ILE A 592 20.69 -22.68 13.91
CA ILE A 592 20.07 -21.42 14.36
C ILE A 592 19.11 -21.67 15.53
N SER A 593 18.69 -20.60 16.20
CA SER A 593 17.62 -20.68 17.20
C SER A 593 16.28 -20.33 16.56
N VAL A 594 15.30 -21.22 16.67
CA VAL A 594 13.91 -20.96 16.28
C VAL A 594 13.02 -21.22 17.48
N GLY A 595 12.43 -20.16 18.00
CA GLY A 595 11.63 -20.18 19.24
C GLY A 595 10.13 -20.34 18.99
N THR A 596 9.36 -19.70 19.86
CA THR A 596 7.90 -19.75 19.87
C THR A 596 7.28 -18.37 19.62
N THR A 597 6.07 -18.38 19.06
CA THR A 597 5.19 -17.22 19.00
C THR A 597 3.99 -17.42 19.94
N ARG A 598 3.29 -16.33 20.27
CA ARG A 598 2.00 -16.40 20.95
C ARG A 598 0.92 -16.78 19.94
N GLY A 599 0.39 -17.98 20.08
CA GLY A 599 -0.73 -18.48 19.30
C GLY A 599 -2.09 -18.25 19.97
N HIS A 600 -3.09 -18.97 19.48
CA HIS A 600 -4.48 -18.89 19.91
C HIS A 600 -4.61 -19.14 21.42
N PHE A 601 -5.32 -18.25 22.12
CA PHE A 601 -5.43 -18.12 23.57
C PHE A 601 -4.10 -17.94 24.32
N GLY A 602 -3.08 -17.39 23.65
CA GLY A 602 -1.80 -17.02 24.24
C GLY A 602 -0.84 -18.20 24.42
N LYS A 603 -1.19 -19.39 23.93
CA LYS A 603 -0.35 -20.58 23.99
C LYS A 603 0.92 -20.39 23.18
N GLN A 604 2.06 -20.88 23.68
CA GLN A 604 3.30 -20.87 22.91
C GLN A 604 3.21 -21.86 21.73
N ARG A 605 3.65 -21.43 20.56
CA ARG A 605 3.61 -22.18 19.30
C ARG A 605 4.94 -22.10 18.59
N GLY A 606 5.52 -23.24 18.20
CA GLY A 606 6.77 -23.26 17.44
C GLY A 606 6.66 -22.45 16.15
N GLN A 607 7.72 -21.72 15.81
CA GLN A 607 7.74 -20.82 14.65
C GLN A 607 8.30 -21.48 13.37
N GLY A 608 8.96 -22.62 13.50
CA GLY A 608 9.60 -23.35 12.40
C GLY A 608 8.59 -23.96 11.45
N ILE A 609 8.66 -23.61 10.17
CA ILE A 609 7.83 -24.19 9.11
C ILE A 609 8.71 -24.50 7.91
N ILE A 610 8.66 -25.74 7.43
CA ILE A 610 9.26 -26.12 6.15
C ILE A 610 8.26 -25.86 5.05
N LYS A 611 8.74 -25.29 3.95
CA LYS A 611 8.00 -25.14 2.71
C LYS A 611 8.72 -25.89 1.60
N ILE A 612 7.96 -26.67 0.84
CA ILE A 612 8.43 -27.31 -0.39
C ILE A 612 7.65 -26.67 -1.52
N GLU A 613 8.33 -26.01 -2.46
CA GLU A 613 7.70 -25.34 -3.60
C GLU A 613 8.20 -25.95 -4.91
N VAL A 614 7.31 -26.10 -5.88
CA VAL A 614 7.66 -26.56 -7.22
C VAL A 614 8.35 -25.41 -7.96
N ILE A 615 9.52 -25.66 -8.53
CA ILE A 615 10.23 -24.66 -9.35
C ILE A 615 9.52 -24.57 -10.71
N ASP A 616 9.26 -23.35 -11.18
CA ASP A 616 8.46 -23.05 -12.38
C ASP A 616 7.03 -23.65 -12.35
N GLY A 617 6.59 -24.15 -11.19
CA GLY A 617 5.22 -24.59 -10.90
C GLY A 617 4.66 -23.74 -9.78
N LEU A 618 3.35 -23.45 -9.79
CA LEU A 618 2.79 -22.57 -8.75
C LEU A 618 2.70 -23.27 -7.39
N ALA A 619 2.60 -24.61 -7.38
CA ALA A 619 2.26 -25.40 -6.20
C ALA A 619 3.33 -25.38 -5.10
N TYR A 620 2.89 -25.32 -3.84
CA TYR A 620 3.75 -25.56 -2.69
C TYR A 620 3.00 -26.20 -1.53
N ALA A 621 3.77 -26.79 -0.62
CA ALA A 621 3.29 -27.48 0.56
C ALA A 621 4.00 -26.95 1.81
N LEU A 622 3.29 -26.95 2.94
CA LEU A 622 3.81 -26.49 4.23
C LEU A 622 3.82 -27.61 5.26
N SER A 623 4.83 -27.64 6.12
CA SER A 623 4.86 -28.60 7.22
C SER A 623 3.80 -28.30 8.27
N CYS A 624 3.33 -27.04 8.38
CA CYS A 624 2.25 -26.63 9.25
C CYS A 624 1.41 -25.53 8.60
N THR A 625 0.11 -25.77 8.43
CA THR A 625 -0.85 -24.82 7.82
C THR A 625 -1.65 -24.03 8.86
N LYS A 626 -1.48 -24.34 10.16
CA LYS A 626 -2.18 -23.70 11.29
C LYS A 626 -1.20 -23.22 12.36
N PRO A 627 -0.26 -22.34 12.02
CA PRO A 627 0.89 -22.02 12.86
C PRO A 627 0.52 -21.40 14.21
N TYR A 628 -0.62 -20.69 14.29
CA TYR A 628 -1.08 -20.10 15.55
C TYR A 628 -1.98 -21.02 16.37
N HIS A 629 -2.50 -22.11 15.81
CA HIS A 629 -3.38 -23.04 16.53
C HIS A 629 -2.65 -24.30 16.98
N VAL A 630 -1.96 -24.95 16.05
CA VAL A 630 -1.21 -26.20 16.25
C VAL A 630 0.26 -25.89 16.55
N GLY A 631 0.84 -24.91 15.86
CA GLY A 631 2.26 -24.58 15.97
C GLY A 631 3.11 -25.37 14.98
N GLY A 632 4.19 -24.74 14.51
CA GLY A 632 5.28 -25.42 13.82
C GLY A 632 6.25 -26.04 14.83
N PHE A 633 7.47 -26.34 14.40
CA PHE A 633 8.53 -26.87 15.26
C PHE A 633 9.46 -25.75 15.79
N MET A 634 10.40 -26.13 16.66
CA MET A 634 11.47 -25.28 17.19
C MET A 634 12.83 -25.85 16.76
N ILE A 635 13.85 -25.00 16.74
CA ILE A 635 15.25 -25.42 16.53
C ILE A 635 16.08 -24.90 17.69
N GLN A 636 16.78 -25.81 18.36
CA GLN A 636 17.77 -25.47 19.36
C GLN A 636 19.15 -25.41 18.72
N LYS A 637 19.74 -24.21 18.71
CA LYS A 637 21.11 -23.98 18.24
C LYS A 637 22.11 -24.79 19.06
N ASP A 638 23.06 -25.42 18.37
CA ASP A 638 24.26 -26.00 18.97
C ASP A 638 25.32 -24.88 19.12
N PRO A 639 25.68 -24.49 20.36
CA PRO A 639 26.64 -23.42 20.60
C PRO A 639 28.07 -23.77 20.17
N THR A 640 28.35 -25.05 19.90
CA THR A 640 29.69 -25.51 19.49
C THR A 640 29.92 -25.44 17.97
N LYS A 641 28.85 -25.22 17.19
CA LYS A 641 28.92 -25.13 15.73
C LYS A 641 28.73 -23.68 15.25
N PRO A 642 29.32 -23.30 14.10
CA PRO A 642 29.05 -22.00 13.48
C PRO A 642 27.55 -21.80 13.24
N GLU A 643 27.08 -20.55 13.35
CA GLU A 643 25.72 -20.20 13.01
C GLU A 643 25.52 -20.17 11.50
N THR A 644 24.42 -20.73 11.02
CA THR A 644 24.09 -20.69 9.60
C THR A 644 23.49 -19.33 9.26
N THR A 645 24.11 -18.60 8.33
CA THR A 645 23.54 -17.36 7.79
C THR A 645 22.54 -17.68 6.67
N PRO A 646 21.44 -16.91 6.54
CA PRO A 646 20.60 -16.95 5.34
C PRO A 646 21.42 -16.76 4.07
N GLU A 647 21.00 -17.37 2.96
CA GLU A 647 21.59 -17.00 1.67
C GLU A 647 21.20 -15.55 1.35
N PRO A 648 22.12 -14.74 0.78
CA PRO A 648 21.75 -13.42 0.30
C PRO A 648 20.62 -13.55 -0.71
N GLU A 649 19.57 -12.72 -0.57
CA GLU A 649 18.51 -12.63 -1.58
C GLU A 649 19.15 -12.38 -2.95
N PRO A 650 18.66 -13.02 -4.03
CA PRO A 650 19.20 -12.77 -5.37
C PRO A 650 19.11 -11.27 -5.64
N GLN A 651 20.29 -10.64 -5.82
CA GLN A 651 20.34 -9.25 -6.24
C GLN A 651 19.65 -9.13 -7.60
N PRO A 652 18.88 -8.05 -7.86
CA PRO A 652 18.43 -7.74 -9.21
C PRO A 652 19.63 -7.80 -10.15
N ASN A 653 19.47 -8.46 -11.30
CA ASN A 653 20.54 -8.53 -12.30
C ASN A 653 21.11 -7.12 -12.53
N PRO A 654 22.45 -6.96 -12.60
CA PRO A 654 23.05 -5.66 -12.86
C PRO A 654 22.46 -5.08 -14.16
N ARG A 655 21.94 -3.85 -14.07
CA ARG A 655 21.35 -3.11 -15.20
C ARG A 655 22.28 -3.22 -16.42
N PRO A 656 21.76 -3.53 -17.62
CA PRO A 656 22.50 -3.27 -18.84
C PRO A 656 22.87 -1.79 -18.87
N ASN A 657 24.15 -1.49 -19.08
CA ASN A 657 24.59 -0.10 -19.26
C ASN A 657 23.75 0.55 -20.36
N PRO A 658 23.27 1.80 -20.19
CA PRO A 658 22.57 2.51 -21.26
C PRO A 658 23.47 2.53 -22.50
N GLN A 659 22.98 1.99 -23.62
CA GLN A 659 23.62 2.25 -24.91
C GLN A 659 23.66 3.77 -25.11
N PRO A 660 24.80 4.36 -25.49
CA PRO A 660 24.87 5.77 -25.84
C PRO A 660 23.84 6.06 -26.94
N ASN A 661 22.96 7.03 -26.69
CA ASN A 661 22.03 7.53 -27.69
C ASN A 661 22.83 8.00 -28.92
N PRO A 662 22.39 7.72 -30.16
CA PRO A 662 23.02 8.28 -31.35
C PRO A 662 23.03 9.80 -31.25
N GLN A 663 24.22 10.42 -31.27
CA GLN A 663 24.34 11.88 -31.30
C GLN A 663 23.61 12.43 -32.54
N PRO A 664 22.78 13.47 -32.39
CA PRO A 664 22.27 14.23 -33.52
C PRO A 664 23.44 14.77 -34.34
N GLN A 665 23.41 14.61 -35.66
CA GLN A 665 24.39 15.23 -36.56
C GLN A 665 24.44 16.74 -36.32
N PRO A 666 25.62 17.33 -36.08
CA PRO A 666 25.74 18.76 -35.92
C PRO A 666 25.52 19.48 -37.25
N SER A 667 24.61 20.46 -37.23
CA SER A 667 24.47 21.49 -38.26
C SER A 667 25.77 22.33 -38.31
N PRO A 668 26.28 22.71 -39.49
CA PRO A 668 27.53 23.46 -39.58
C PRO A 668 27.33 24.92 -39.14
N GLN A 669 28.12 25.37 -38.15
CA GLN A 669 28.32 26.79 -37.84
C GLN A 669 29.74 27.26 -38.23
N PRO A 670 29.92 28.56 -38.52
CA PRO A 670 31.12 29.09 -39.18
C PRO A 670 32.36 29.17 -38.28
N GLN A 671 33.54 29.09 -38.89
CA GLN A 671 34.86 29.21 -38.25
C GLN A 671 35.09 30.54 -37.51
N PRO A 672 35.72 30.54 -36.31
CA PRO A 672 36.30 31.73 -35.70
C PRO A 672 37.76 31.97 -36.14
N GLN A 673 38.14 33.25 -36.30
CA GLN A 673 39.51 33.73 -36.50
C GLN A 673 40.34 33.78 -35.18
N PRO A 674 41.70 33.81 -35.25
CA PRO A 674 42.58 33.51 -34.10
C PRO A 674 43.22 34.72 -33.37
N GLN A 675 43.81 34.39 -32.19
CA GLN A 675 44.87 35.02 -31.36
C GLN A 675 44.49 35.86 -30.12
N PRO A 676 45.38 35.99 -29.08
CA PRO A 676 46.59 35.22 -28.69
C PRO A 676 46.69 34.86 -27.18
N SER A 677 47.65 33.99 -26.83
CA SER A 677 48.10 33.62 -25.46
C SER A 677 48.99 34.67 -24.77
N PRO A 678 49.12 34.63 -23.43
CA PRO A 678 50.36 34.20 -22.74
C PRO A 678 50.08 33.24 -21.55
N SER A 679 50.69 32.05 -21.46
CA SER A 679 51.98 31.65 -20.84
C SER A 679 52.02 31.55 -19.30
N ASP A 680 52.23 30.31 -18.85
CA ASP A 680 52.95 29.76 -17.67
C ASP A 680 52.55 30.10 -16.23
N SER A 681 52.14 29.05 -15.47
CA SER A 681 52.88 28.60 -14.26
C SER A 681 52.31 27.29 -13.66
N SER A 682 53.14 26.25 -13.69
CA SER A 682 53.39 25.19 -12.67
C SER A 682 52.26 24.59 -11.81
N ASP A 683 52.09 23.27 -11.99
CA ASP A 683 51.90 22.19 -11.00
C ASP A 683 51.13 22.46 -9.69
N SER A 684 49.95 21.83 -9.58
CA SER A 684 49.66 20.87 -8.50
C SER A 684 48.45 20.01 -8.90
N SER A 685 48.68 18.71 -9.01
CA SER A 685 47.66 17.70 -9.23
C SER A 685 46.76 17.55 -8.00
N THR A 686 45.48 17.91 -8.11
CA THR A 686 44.40 17.40 -7.26
C THR A 686 43.22 17.01 -8.14
N LEU A 687 42.81 15.74 -8.05
CA LEU A 687 41.58 15.22 -8.65
C LEU A 687 40.36 15.87 -7.96
N PRO A 688 39.54 16.69 -8.63
CA PRO A 688 38.27 17.12 -8.09
C PRO A 688 37.22 16.11 -8.57
N ASN A 689 36.85 15.15 -7.70
CA ASN A 689 35.59 14.36 -7.70
C ASN A 689 35.67 13.10 -6.81
N ALA A 690 36.48 13.09 -5.75
CA ALA A 690 36.44 11.98 -4.79
C ALA A 690 35.17 12.11 -3.91
N THR A 691 34.28 11.11 -3.98
CA THR A 691 33.13 10.95 -3.09
C THR A 691 33.58 10.82 -1.64
N ALA A 692 32.78 11.28 -0.67
CA ALA A 692 33.09 11.10 0.75
C ALA A 692 33.19 9.60 1.12
N ILE A 693 34.28 9.21 1.76
CA ILE A 693 34.57 7.82 2.15
C ILE A 693 34.34 7.69 3.66
N ILE A 694 33.57 6.67 4.06
CA ILE A 694 33.33 6.35 5.47
C ILE A 694 33.97 5.00 5.80
N TYR A 695 34.91 5.02 6.73
CA TYR A 695 35.55 3.81 7.26
C TYR A 695 34.76 3.32 8.47
N ASN A 696 33.93 2.31 8.23
CA ASN A 696 32.89 1.87 9.15
C ASN A 696 33.30 0.67 10.02
N ALA A 697 34.59 0.50 10.29
CA ALA A 697 35.10 -0.52 11.20
C ALA A 697 36.01 0.13 12.25
N VAL A 698 35.69 -0.07 13.53
CA VAL A 698 36.43 0.47 14.67
C VAL A 698 36.93 -0.65 15.57
N SER A 699 38.20 -0.65 15.93
CA SER A 699 38.72 -1.54 16.97
C SER A 699 39.03 -0.79 18.25
N THR A 700 38.47 -1.27 19.36
CA THR A 700 38.71 -0.75 20.72
C THR A 700 40.09 -1.12 21.27
N THR A 701 40.78 -2.06 20.62
CA THR A 701 42.12 -2.54 21.04
C THR A 701 43.27 -1.76 20.42
N ASN A 702 43.01 -0.91 19.40
CA ASN A 702 44.01 -0.06 18.76
C ASN A 702 43.67 1.43 19.00
N PRO A 703 44.44 2.17 19.81
CA PRO A 703 44.12 3.56 20.16
C PRO A 703 44.16 4.55 18.98
N GLY A 704 44.84 4.19 17.88
CA GLY A 704 44.85 4.98 16.64
C GLY A 704 43.62 4.75 15.76
N ASN A 705 42.76 3.78 16.09
CA ASN A 705 41.63 3.39 15.27
C ASN A 705 40.34 4.12 15.73
N TYR A 706 39.58 4.66 14.78
CA TYR A 706 38.35 5.41 15.03
C TYR A 706 37.48 5.46 13.78
N PHE A 707 36.22 5.83 13.97
CA PHE A 707 35.27 5.99 12.88
C PHE A 707 35.68 7.20 12.03
N LYS A 708 36.24 6.96 10.84
CA LYS A 708 36.89 7.99 10.01
C LYS A 708 36.03 8.36 8.81
N ILE A 709 35.99 9.66 8.51
CA ILE A 709 35.30 10.24 7.36
C ILE A 709 36.34 11.05 6.58
N GLU A 710 36.45 10.81 5.28
CA GLU A 710 37.37 11.50 4.36
C GLU A 710 36.60 12.14 3.19
N ASN A 711 37.21 13.16 2.59
CA ASN A 711 36.69 13.90 1.43
C ASN A 711 35.39 14.70 1.66
N ALA A 712 35.07 15.06 2.91
CA ALA A 712 34.08 16.08 3.24
C ALA A 712 34.72 17.49 3.23
N ASP A 713 33.92 18.54 3.08
CA ASP A 713 34.39 19.93 3.09
C ASP A 713 35.03 20.28 4.44
N GLU A 714 36.35 20.53 4.47
CA GLU A 714 37.14 20.65 5.69
C GLU A 714 36.71 21.81 6.62
N ASP A 715 36.14 22.88 6.05
CA ASP A 715 35.71 24.08 6.79
C ASP A 715 34.29 23.99 7.36
N ARG A 716 33.58 22.89 7.12
CA ARG A 716 32.17 22.71 7.52
C ARG A 716 32.02 21.66 8.63
N PRO A 717 31.01 21.77 9.51
CA PRO A 717 30.80 20.80 10.58
C PRO A 717 30.34 19.45 10.02
N ILE A 718 30.82 18.37 10.65
CA ILE A 718 30.34 17.00 10.44
C ILE A 718 29.54 16.60 11.68
N SER A 719 28.30 16.15 11.49
CA SER A 719 27.50 15.55 12.56
C SER A 719 27.54 14.03 12.44
N VAL A 720 27.76 13.35 13.56
CA VAL A 720 27.78 11.89 13.66
C VAL A 720 26.85 11.45 14.79
N LEU A 721 25.89 10.59 14.44
CA LEU A 721 25.03 9.86 15.36
C LEU A 721 25.31 8.36 15.21
N ILE A 722 25.44 7.65 16.33
CA ILE A 722 25.59 6.19 16.34
C ILE A 722 24.53 5.60 17.27
N PHE A 723 23.91 4.51 16.84
CA PHE A 723 22.82 3.80 17.51
C PHE A 723 23.19 2.33 17.68
N ASP A 724 22.73 1.71 18.76
CA ASP A 724 22.82 0.26 18.95
C ASP A 724 21.74 -0.50 18.15
N GLU A 725 21.75 -1.83 18.27
CA GLU A 725 20.82 -2.74 17.57
C GLU A 725 19.34 -2.52 17.94
N MET A 726 19.05 -1.84 19.05
CA MET A 726 17.70 -1.51 19.50
C MET A 726 17.26 -0.10 19.06
N GLY A 727 18.10 0.62 18.30
CA GLY A 727 17.85 1.99 17.88
C GLY A 727 18.09 3.03 18.98
N LEU A 728 18.73 2.66 20.10
CA LEU A 728 19.10 3.62 21.14
C LEU A 728 20.39 4.32 20.74
N LYS A 729 20.40 5.66 20.83
CA LYS A 729 21.58 6.46 20.55
C LYS A 729 22.68 6.13 21.56
N VAL A 730 23.89 5.85 21.07
CA VAL A 730 25.08 5.54 21.88
C VAL A 730 26.21 6.56 21.72
N TYR A 731 26.21 7.34 20.64
CA TYR A 731 27.16 8.43 20.44
C TYR A 731 26.51 9.57 19.65
N GLU A 732 26.87 10.80 19.99
CA GLU A 732 26.43 12.02 19.29
C GLU A 732 27.53 13.08 19.30
N ASN A 733 27.89 13.60 18.13
CA ASN A 733 28.76 14.77 18.02
C ASN A 733 28.40 15.59 16.79
N ASN A 734 28.12 16.89 16.95
CA ASN A 734 27.77 17.81 15.86
C ASN A 734 28.98 18.53 15.22
N TYR A 735 30.18 18.32 15.77
CA TYR A 735 31.45 18.89 15.30
C TYR A 735 32.52 17.79 15.23
N TYR A 736 32.14 16.64 14.69
CA TYR A 736 32.95 15.43 14.66
C TYR A 736 34.31 15.66 13.98
N GLY A 737 35.39 15.20 14.60
CA GLY A 737 36.77 15.38 14.13
C GLY A 737 37.44 16.68 14.57
N LYS A 738 36.68 17.71 15.01
CA LYS A 738 37.28 18.93 15.57
C LYS A 738 37.80 18.66 16.99
N ASN A 739 38.94 19.27 17.33
CA ASN A 739 39.63 19.11 18.62
C ASN A 739 39.97 17.65 19.00
N GLY A 740 40.05 16.75 18.01
CA GLY A 740 40.34 15.33 18.24
C GLY A 740 39.16 14.51 18.78
N GLU A 741 37.95 15.10 18.83
CA GLU A 741 36.74 14.39 19.25
C GLU A 741 36.24 13.45 18.16
N VAL A 742 36.48 12.15 18.37
CA VAL A 742 36.08 11.08 17.44
C VAL A 742 35.56 9.87 18.21
N PHE A 743 34.82 9.01 17.52
CA PHE A 743 34.31 7.77 18.10
C PHE A 743 35.36 6.65 18.01
N ARG A 744 35.78 6.15 19.17
CA ARG A 744 36.78 5.07 19.33
C ARG A 744 36.19 3.77 19.87
N GLY A 745 34.87 3.58 19.72
CA GLY A 745 34.16 2.44 20.30
C GLY A 745 33.72 2.65 21.75
N TYR A 746 33.54 3.90 22.19
CA TYR A 746 33.02 4.25 23.52
C TYR A 746 31.88 5.26 23.39
N SER A 747 30.84 5.10 24.21
CA SER A 747 29.74 6.07 24.29
C SER A 747 30.20 7.38 24.92
N ASN A 748 29.72 8.52 24.40
CA ASN A 748 29.88 9.84 25.03
C ASN A 748 28.60 10.32 25.75
N LEU A 749 27.56 9.48 25.80
CA LEU A 749 26.30 9.80 26.46
C LEU A 749 26.32 9.42 27.95
N LYS A 750 25.88 10.34 28.81
CA LYS A 750 25.88 10.19 30.29
C LYS A 750 25.02 9.03 30.81
N THR A 751 24.11 8.51 29.99
CA THR A 751 23.18 7.43 30.33
C THR A 751 23.74 6.02 30.09
N ILE A 752 24.90 5.90 29.46
CA ILE A 752 25.52 4.63 29.09
C ILE A 752 26.86 4.50 29.80
N SER A 753 27.14 3.33 30.36
CA SER A 753 28.42 3.03 31.03
C SER A 753 29.59 3.23 30.07
N ASN A 754 30.71 3.80 30.54
CA ASN A 754 31.95 4.02 29.76
C ASN A 754 32.73 2.70 29.49
N LYS A 755 32.01 1.64 29.10
CA LYS A 755 32.59 0.36 28.71
C LYS A 755 32.86 0.35 27.20
N PRO A 756 33.86 -0.41 26.74
CA PRO A 756 34.08 -0.61 25.31
C PRO A 756 32.84 -1.24 24.68
N LEU A 757 32.39 -0.65 23.59
CA LEU A 757 31.31 -1.15 22.75
C LEU A 757 31.85 -2.29 21.87
N ALA A 758 31.00 -3.27 21.56
CA ALA A 758 31.35 -4.39 20.69
C ALA A 758 30.09 -4.87 19.97
N GLY A 759 30.21 -5.17 18.69
CA GLY A 759 29.08 -5.60 17.85
C GLY A 759 28.81 -4.62 16.70
N THR A 760 27.62 -4.73 16.14
CA THR A 760 27.19 -3.92 14.99
C THR A 760 26.32 -2.76 15.47
N TYR A 761 26.66 -1.56 15.02
CA TYR A 761 25.96 -0.31 15.31
C TYR A 761 25.45 0.29 14.01
N PHE A 762 24.48 1.19 14.10
CA PHE A 762 23.99 1.97 12.96
C PHE A 762 24.49 3.40 13.10
N TYR A 763 25.01 4.00 12.03
CA TYR A 763 25.44 5.39 12.03
C TYR A 763 24.62 6.25 11.08
N ILE A 764 24.50 7.54 11.42
CA ILE A 764 24.06 8.61 10.53
C ILE A 764 25.16 9.67 10.56
N VAL A 765 25.71 10.01 9.39
CA VAL A 765 26.67 11.09 9.22
C VAL A 765 26.05 12.16 8.34
N THR A 766 26.06 13.40 8.81
CA THR A 766 25.68 14.57 8.02
C THR A 766 26.93 15.43 7.81
N TYR A 767 27.26 15.75 6.57
CA TYR A 767 28.47 16.51 6.20
C TYR A 767 28.19 17.41 5.00
N TYR A 768 29.08 18.37 4.73
CA TYR A 768 29.02 19.16 3.51
C TYR A 768 29.99 18.61 2.46
N LYS A 769 29.57 18.59 1.21
CA LYS A 769 30.39 18.27 0.05
C LYS A 769 30.09 19.24 -1.08
N ASP A 770 31.13 19.90 -1.58
CA ASP A 770 31.02 20.88 -2.67
C ASP A 770 29.96 21.95 -2.37
N GLY A 771 29.85 22.33 -1.08
CA GLY A 771 28.87 23.31 -0.59
C GLY A 771 27.45 22.77 -0.33
N ASN A 772 27.14 21.52 -0.70
CA ASN A 772 25.84 20.88 -0.47
C ASN A 772 25.83 20.07 0.82
N LEU A 773 24.72 20.10 1.56
CA LEU A 773 24.51 19.26 2.73
C LEU A 773 24.15 17.83 2.29
N GLU A 774 24.96 16.86 2.67
CA GLU A 774 24.76 15.44 2.40
C GLU A 774 24.56 14.63 3.68
N GLU A 775 23.82 13.52 3.56
CA GLU A 775 23.60 12.57 4.65
C GLU A 775 23.94 11.15 4.18
N LYS A 776 24.73 10.42 4.97
CA LYS A 776 25.06 9.01 4.74
C LYS A 776 24.70 8.17 5.95
N LYS A 777 24.18 6.97 5.69
CA LYS A 777 23.74 6.00 6.68
C LYS A 777 24.39 4.66 6.42
N GLY A 778 24.67 3.91 7.47
CA GLY A 778 25.24 2.58 7.30
C GLY A 778 25.49 1.87 8.62
N PHE A 779 26.08 0.69 8.53
CA PHE A 779 26.48 -0.09 9.70
C PHE A 779 27.92 0.20 10.07
N LEU A 780 28.17 0.31 11.38
CA LEU A 780 29.47 0.48 12.00
C LEU A 780 29.81 -0.78 12.80
N TYR A 781 30.93 -1.42 12.48
CA TYR A 781 31.39 -2.62 13.17
C TYR A 781 32.41 -2.23 14.24
N VAL A 782 32.12 -2.52 15.51
CA VAL A 782 33.02 -2.23 16.63
C VAL A 782 33.55 -3.54 17.21
N ARG A 783 34.88 -3.70 17.30
CA ARG A 783 35.53 -4.92 17.78
C ARG A 783 36.58 -4.70 18.87
#